data_AF-A0A1V5S8F4-F1
#
_entry.id   AF-A0A1V5S8F4-F1
#
_cell.length_a   1.000
_cell.length_b   1.000
_cell.length_c   1.000
_cell.angle_alpha   90.00
_cell.angle_beta   90.00
_cell.angle_gamma   90.00
#
_symmetry.space_group_name_H-M   'P 1'
#
loop_
_entity.id
_entity.type
_entity.pdbx_description
1 polymer ?
#
loop_
_entity_poly.entity_id
_entity_poly.type
_entity_poly.pdbx_seq_one_letter_code
_entity_poly.pdbx_strand_id
1 'polypeptide(L)'
;MAHFKNQRGHDPKKQETVLREGSHLKFLPTSSKDFEARGWEACDIILVTGDAYVDHPAYGTALIGRVLESAGYKVGVIAQPDWRTDHDFLKLGRPRLFFGISSGNLDSMVANYTASKKPRRNDEYSPGGRGGLRPNRATIVYTSKIKGLFPGVPVVIGGIEASLRRLVHYDYWEDHVRRSILLDSKADILVYGMAERQMSEIARRLNRADPICKLKETASLLNNIPGTVIVRSKNSLPAECRQDKSRVPSGDKVVEVPSYEEVVADKDQFNLAFKLAYQESDPVRGKTILQKHGDRFIVQYPPAHPLSTKELDSVYELPFAYSWHPVYDRQGGVPGFETTRFSITSHRGCSSECSFCSLYAHQGRIIQSRSKESILAEVRRMASRPDFRGTVTDIGGPTANLYGAECGLWESAGACRLRQCMMPEKCQQLKLGYEKTIDLWRAVMKVPGVRHLFIQSGLRYDLLIEKESDRYLQELCADHVSGQLKVAPEHVADRVLALMNKPGFEKYKKFAERFENFSRKSGKKQYLVNYWISSHPGAGGHEAKKLAEYFNRKGIHPEQIQDFLPLPATISGAMYWTGKHPMTGIPVFVARSYKEREAQRNLVQPSSRKMGYGKRQTKRTRHVLFPVSRRPKKRNEHDTI
;
A
#
# COMPACT_ATOMS: atom_id res chain seq x y z
N MET A 1 -18.05 49.49 -52.53
CA MET A 1 -18.95 48.36 -52.89
C MET A 1 -18.07 47.10 -52.88
N ALA A 2 -18.28 46.03 -52.12
CA ALA A 2 -19.37 45.57 -51.28
C ALA A 2 -18.79 44.73 -50.13
N HIS A 3 -19.55 44.67 -49.04
CA HIS A 3 -19.32 43.86 -47.85
C HIS A 3 -19.26 42.36 -48.13
N PHE A 4 -18.36 41.64 -47.43
CA PHE A 4 -18.71 40.36 -46.82
C PHE A 4 -18.09 40.25 -45.43
N LYS A 5 -18.97 40.34 -44.42
CA LYS A 5 -18.69 39.98 -43.03
C LYS A 5 -18.47 38.47 -42.95
N ASN A 6 -17.42 38.03 -42.28
CA ASN A 6 -17.39 36.69 -41.68
C ASN A 6 -16.80 36.81 -40.26
N GLN A 7 -17.66 37.20 -39.33
CA GLN A 7 -17.42 37.01 -37.91
C GLN A 7 -17.61 35.52 -37.60
N ARG A 8 -16.51 34.78 -37.42
CA ARG A 8 -16.53 33.60 -36.54
C ARG A 8 -15.72 33.97 -35.31
N GLY A 9 -16.45 34.39 -34.27
CA GLY A 9 -15.90 34.56 -32.94
C GLY A 9 -15.23 33.26 -32.52
N HIS A 10 -13.92 33.33 -32.32
CA HIS A 10 -13.13 32.29 -31.67
C HIS A 10 -13.55 32.29 -30.20
N ASP A 11 -14.49 31.43 -29.82
CA ASP A 11 -14.91 31.29 -28.42
C ASP A 11 -13.92 30.36 -27.69
N PRO A 12 -13.05 30.90 -26.81
CA PRO A 12 -12.06 30.10 -26.09
C PRO A 12 -12.72 29.03 -25.22
N LYS A 13 -13.97 29.27 -24.76
CA LYS A 13 -14.71 28.31 -23.94
C LYS A 13 -15.11 27.06 -24.73
N LYS A 14 -15.39 27.17 -26.04
CA LYS A 14 -15.69 26.00 -26.88
C LYS A 14 -14.46 25.12 -27.12
N GLN A 15 -13.28 25.70 -27.33
CA GLN A 15 -12.03 24.92 -27.41
C GLN A 15 -11.66 24.29 -26.07
N GLU A 16 -11.84 25.00 -24.94
CA GLU A 16 -11.66 24.42 -23.61
C GLU A 16 -12.64 23.28 -23.33
N THR A 17 -13.88 23.38 -23.80
CA THR A 17 -14.92 22.35 -23.62
C THR A 17 -14.62 21.12 -24.47
N VAL A 18 -14.21 21.29 -25.74
CA VAL A 18 -13.84 20.16 -26.63
C VAL A 18 -12.55 19.48 -26.17
N LEU A 19 -11.55 20.24 -25.67
CA LEU A 19 -10.34 19.67 -25.07
C LEU A 19 -10.66 18.92 -23.75
N ARG A 20 -11.62 19.41 -22.96
CA ARG A 20 -12.11 18.72 -21.75
C ARG A 20 -12.93 17.47 -22.08
N GLU A 21 -13.83 17.52 -23.06
CA GLU A 21 -14.63 16.38 -23.53
C GLU A 21 -13.74 15.27 -24.12
N GLY A 22 -12.72 15.62 -24.91
CA GLY A 22 -11.71 14.67 -25.38
C GLY A 22 -10.83 14.09 -24.25
N SER A 23 -10.62 14.85 -23.17
CA SER A 23 -9.86 14.38 -22.00
C SER A 23 -10.60 13.31 -21.19
N HIS A 24 -11.93 13.34 -21.15
CA HIS A 24 -12.75 12.36 -20.42
C HIS A 24 -12.73 10.97 -21.05
N LEU A 25 -12.66 10.89 -22.38
CA LEU A 25 -12.53 9.60 -23.09
C LEU A 25 -11.23 8.86 -22.77
N LYS A 26 -10.21 9.56 -22.26
CA LYS A 26 -8.97 8.95 -21.80
C LYS A 26 -9.19 8.14 -20.52
N PHE A 27 -10.17 8.45 -19.68
CA PHE A 27 -10.45 7.79 -18.41
C PHE A 27 -11.44 6.63 -18.55
N LEU A 28 -11.46 5.71 -17.59
CA LEU A 28 -12.55 4.73 -17.48
C LEU A 28 -13.86 5.48 -17.15
N PRO A 29 -15.01 5.06 -17.71
CA PRO A 29 -16.31 5.65 -17.43
C PRO A 29 -16.64 5.82 -15.94
N THR A 30 -17.12 7.01 -15.57
CA THR A 30 -17.58 7.34 -14.21
C THR A 30 -19.02 7.86 -14.18
N SER A 31 -19.64 8.07 -15.34
CA SER A 31 -20.99 8.58 -15.48
C SER A 31 -21.72 7.98 -16.69
N SER A 32 -23.05 8.11 -16.73
CA SER A 32 -23.87 7.69 -17.87
C SER A 32 -23.51 8.43 -19.16
N LYS A 33 -23.03 9.68 -19.08
CA LYS A 33 -22.55 10.44 -20.25
C LYS A 33 -21.33 9.78 -20.91
N ASP A 34 -20.46 9.17 -20.12
CA ASP A 34 -19.31 8.43 -20.64
C ASP A 34 -19.75 7.19 -21.42
N PHE A 35 -20.91 6.61 -21.08
CA PHE A 35 -21.49 5.48 -21.81
C PHE A 35 -22.04 5.90 -23.16
N GLU A 36 -22.81 7.00 -23.20
CA GLU A 36 -23.33 7.59 -24.44
C GLU A 36 -22.19 7.89 -25.41
N ALA A 37 -21.12 8.51 -24.91
CA ALA A 37 -19.94 8.84 -25.72
C ALA A 37 -19.20 7.60 -26.26
N ARG A 38 -19.36 6.44 -25.63
CA ARG A 38 -18.73 5.16 -26.03
C ARG A 38 -19.68 4.21 -26.75
N GLY A 39 -20.97 4.56 -26.90
CA GLY A 39 -22.00 3.66 -27.41
C GLY A 39 -22.20 2.42 -26.53
N TRP A 40 -22.05 2.56 -25.20
CA TRP A 40 -22.23 1.46 -24.26
C TRP A 40 -23.63 1.50 -23.64
N GLU A 41 -24.32 0.36 -23.60
CA GLU A 41 -25.60 0.25 -22.88
C GLU A 41 -25.38 -0.07 -21.40
N ALA A 42 -24.33 -0.84 -21.08
CA ALA A 42 -23.97 -1.24 -19.73
C ALA A 42 -22.48 -1.59 -19.60
N CYS A 43 -21.97 -1.49 -18.37
CA CYS A 43 -20.67 -2.06 -18.01
C CYS A 43 -20.76 -3.58 -17.87
N ASP A 44 -19.67 -4.26 -18.21
CA ASP A 44 -19.44 -5.63 -17.77
C ASP A 44 -19.13 -5.67 -16.29
N ILE A 45 -18.29 -4.74 -15.83
CA ILE A 45 -17.75 -4.69 -14.48
C ILE A 45 -17.79 -3.25 -13.97
N ILE A 46 -18.22 -3.06 -12.72
CA ILE A 46 -18.15 -1.76 -12.05
C ILE A 46 -17.24 -1.87 -10.84
N LEU A 47 -16.22 -1.03 -10.78
CA LEU A 47 -15.30 -0.95 -9.66
C LEU A 47 -15.73 0.17 -8.70
N VAL A 48 -15.91 -0.13 -7.43
CA VAL A 48 -16.22 0.81 -6.36
C VAL A 48 -14.99 1.00 -5.47
N THR A 49 -14.58 2.23 -5.25
CA THR A 49 -13.37 2.55 -4.47
C THR A 49 -13.62 3.61 -3.40
N GLY A 50 -12.90 3.53 -2.28
CA GLY A 50 -12.92 4.56 -1.23
C GLY A 50 -12.06 5.79 -1.53
N ASP A 51 -11.26 5.76 -2.60
CA ASP A 51 -10.43 6.87 -3.05
C ASP A 51 -11.14 7.69 -4.14
N ALA A 52 -10.67 8.92 -4.36
CA ALA A 52 -10.93 9.66 -5.59
C ALA A 52 -10.34 8.92 -6.79
N TYR A 53 -10.95 9.07 -7.97
CA TYR A 53 -10.45 8.42 -9.18
C TYR A 53 -9.19 9.11 -9.71
N VAL A 54 -8.05 8.46 -9.50
CA VAL A 54 -6.77 8.79 -10.13
C VAL A 54 -6.38 7.66 -11.06
N ASP A 55 -6.26 7.95 -12.34
CA ASP A 55 -5.94 6.95 -13.35
C ASP A 55 -4.43 6.88 -13.57
N HIS A 56 -3.79 6.14 -12.66
CA HIS A 56 -2.34 5.99 -12.55
C HIS A 56 -2.01 4.57 -12.05
N PRO A 57 -0.93 3.91 -12.51
CA PRO A 57 -0.60 2.54 -12.10
C PRO A 57 -0.31 2.37 -10.60
N ALA A 58 -0.05 3.46 -9.87
CA ALA A 58 0.08 3.45 -8.41
C ALA A 58 -1.26 3.35 -7.65
N TYR A 59 -2.39 3.44 -8.35
CA TYR A 59 -3.73 3.37 -7.77
C TYR A 59 -4.37 2.03 -8.13
N GLY A 60 -4.63 1.18 -7.13
CA GLY A 60 -5.06 -0.19 -7.34
C GLY A 60 -6.33 -0.33 -8.20
N THR A 61 -7.32 0.54 -7.97
CA THR A 61 -8.57 0.55 -8.75
C THR A 61 -8.34 0.86 -10.23
N ALA A 62 -7.50 1.87 -10.54
CA ALA A 62 -7.18 2.23 -11.90
C ALA A 62 -6.40 1.10 -12.60
N LEU A 63 -5.38 0.55 -11.92
CA LEU A 63 -4.59 -0.56 -12.45
C LEU A 63 -5.47 -1.76 -12.81
N ILE A 64 -6.33 -2.20 -11.89
CA ILE A 64 -7.23 -3.34 -12.14
C ILE A 64 -8.25 -3.01 -13.23
N GLY A 65 -8.78 -1.77 -13.25
CA GLY A 65 -9.69 -1.33 -14.29
C GLY A 65 -9.06 -1.39 -15.68
N ARG A 66 -7.82 -0.93 -15.83
CA ARG A 66 -7.07 -1.01 -17.09
C ARG A 66 -6.73 -2.44 -17.50
N VAL A 67 -6.37 -3.29 -16.54
CA VAL A 67 -6.14 -4.72 -16.82
C VAL A 67 -7.41 -5.37 -17.38
N LEU A 68 -8.56 -5.13 -16.76
CA LEU A 68 -9.84 -5.65 -17.23
C LEU A 68 -10.27 -5.05 -18.59
N GLU A 69 -10.05 -3.74 -18.80
CA GLU A 69 -10.30 -3.09 -20.10
C GLU A 69 -9.42 -3.70 -21.21
N SER A 70 -8.13 -3.95 -20.92
CA SER A 70 -7.21 -4.59 -21.86
C SER A 70 -7.57 -6.04 -22.18
N ALA A 71 -8.31 -6.71 -21.28
CA ALA A 71 -8.87 -8.03 -21.49
C ALA A 71 -10.20 -8.01 -22.29
N GLY A 72 -10.64 -6.84 -22.74
CA GLY A 72 -11.82 -6.65 -23.59
C GLY A 72 -13.13 -6.39 -22.86
N TYR A 73 -13.09 -6.12 -21.55
CA TYR A 73 -14.30 -5.83 -20.76
C TYR A 73 -14.64 -4.33 -20.72
N LYS A 74 -15.93 -4.01 -20.68
CA LYS A 74 -16.45 -2.67 -20.41
C LYS A 74 -16.40 -2.40 -18.91
N VAL A 75 -15.50 -1.54 -18.46
CA VAL A 75 -15.27 -1.28 -17.04
C VAL A 75 -15.66 0.15 -16.67
N GLY A 76 -16.44 0.32 -15.61
CA GLY A 76 -16.76 1.62 -15.02
C GLY A 76 -16.22 1.76 -13.59
N VAL A 77 -16.09 2.99 -13.11
CA VAL A 77 -15.59 3.31 -11.77
C VAL A 77 -16.58 4.21 -11.02
N ILE A 78 -16.99 3.77 -9.83
CA ILE A 78 -17.68 4.58 -8.82
C ILE A 78 -16.68 4.93 -7.74
N ALA A 79 -16.13 6.14 -7.81
CA ALA A 79 -15.11 6.62 -6.88
C ALA A 79 -15.72 7.41 -5.72
N GLN A 80 -15.39 6.97 -4.51
CA GLN A 80 -15.78 7.57 -3.24
C GLN A 80 -17.29 7.90 -3.14
N PRO A 81 -18.18 6.91 -3.33
CA PRO A 81 -19.62 7.16 -3.27
C PRO A 81 -20.06 7.57 -1.86
N ASP A 82 -20.99 8.52 -1.75
CA ASP A 82 -21.60 8.85 -0.46
C ASP A 82 -22.51 7.73 0.02
N TRP A 83 -22.02 6.93 0.96
CA TRP A 83 -22.73 5.81 1.57
C TRP A 83 -23.98 6.18 2.37
N ARG A 84 -24.22 7.48 2.61
CA ARG A 84 -25.42 7.95 3.29
C ARG A 84 -26.66 7.93 2.38
N THR A 85 -26.45 7.91 1.06
CA THR A 85 -27.51 7.88 0.05
C THR A 85 -27.28 6.74 -0.93
N ASP A 86 -28.24 6.48 -1.82
CA ASP A 86 -28.12 5.45 -2.87
C ASP A 86 -27.71 6.05 -4.22
N HIS A 87 -27.79 7.37 -4.36
CA HIS A 87 -27.59 8.09 -5.62
C HIS A 87 -26.29 7.71 -6.33
N ASP A 88 -25.16 7.73 -5.62
CA ASP A 88 -23.86 7.49 -6.23
C ASP A 88 -23.66 6.04 -6.69
N PHE A 89 -24.28 5.08 -5.99
CA PHE A 89 -24.21 3.66 -6.32
C PHE A 89 -25.05 3.30 -7.55
N LEU A 90 -26.06 4.12 -7.89
CA LEU A 90 -26.96 3.90 -9.02
C LEU A 90 -26.45 4.51 -10.33
N LYS A 91 -25.44 5.40 -10.29
CA LYS A 91 -24.96 6.19 -11.44
C LYS A 91 -24.61 5.38 -12.69
N LEU A 92 -24.03 4.20 -12.52
CA LEU A 92 -23.57 3.34 -13.62
C LEU A 92 -24.52 2.17 -13.90
N GLY A 93 -25.62 2.06 -13.16
CA GLY A 93 -26.58 0.97 -13.30
C GLY A 93 -26.02 -0.40 -12.92
N ARG A 94 -26.64 -1.45 -13.48
CA ARG A 94 -26.33 -2.84 -13.19
C ARG A 94 -25.21 -3.36 -14.12
N PRO A 95 -24.12 -3.94 -13.59
CA PRO A 95 -23.10 -4.56 -14.41
C PRO A 95 -23.54 -5.94 -14.89
N ARG A 96 -23.05 -6.36 -16.05
CA ARG A 96 -23.33 -7.69 -16.62
C ARG A 96 -22.67 -8.83 -15.86
N LEU A 97 -21.48 -8.62 -15.31
CA LEU A 97 -20.67 -9.65 -14.65
C LEU A 97 -20.66 -9.49 -13.13
N PHE A 98 -20.06 -8.42 -12.60
CA PHE A 98 -19.92 -8.25 -11.14
C PHE A 98 -19.56 -6.80 -10.74
N PHE A 99 -19.69 -6.52 -9.43
CA PHE A 99 -19.09 -5.35 -8.79
C PHE A 99 -17.77 -5.72 -8.12
N GLY A 100 -16.71 -4.96 -8.36
CA GLY A 100 -15.42 -5.06 -7.65
C GLY A 100 -15.30 -3.96 -6.62
N ILE A 101 -15.04 -4.25 -5.34
CA ILE A 101 -15.06 -3.25 -4.27
C ILE A 101 -13.74 -3.23 -3.51
N SER A 102 -13.21 -2.03 -3.27
CA SER A 102 -12.04 -1.81 -2.41
C SER A 102 -12.18 -0.55 -1.55
N SER A 103 -11.53 -0.53 -0.40
CA SER A 103 -11.40 0.69 0.41
C SER A 103 -10.49 1.75 -0.21
N GLY A 104 -9.79 1.44 -1.29
CA GLY A 104 -8.78 2.28 -1.92
C GLY A 104 -7.34 1.80 -1.65
N ASN A 105 -6.37 2.68 -1.84
CA ASN A 105 -4.95 2.44 -1.60
C ASN A 105 -4.61 2.25 -0.12
N LEU A 106 -5.49 2.72 0.78
CA LEU A 106 -5.35 2.56 2.22
C LEU A 106 -6.55 1.80 2.82
N ASP A 107 -6.29 1.21 3.98
CA ASP A 107 -7.32 0.76 4.91
C ASP A 107 -8.17 1.96 5.37
N SER A 108 -9.50 1.82 5.37
CA SER A 108 -10.38 2.96 5.64
C SER A 108 -10.28 3.46 7.08
N MET A 109 -9.96 2.59 8.04
CA MET A 109 -9.75 3.00 9.43
C MET A 109 -8.42 3.74 9.60
N VAL A 110 -7.38 3.32 8.88
CA VAL A 110 -6.08 4.04 8.84
C VAL A 110 -6.24 5.41 8.18
N ALA A 111 -7.06 5.51 7.13
CA ALA A 111 -7.38 6.77 6.46
C ALA A 111 -8.19 7.71 7.37
N ASN A 112 -9.09 7.17 8.20
CA ASN A 112 -9.98 7.97 9.05
C ASN A 112 -9.39 8.29 10.43
N TYR A 113 -8.44 7.50 10.95
CA TYR A 113 -7.92 7.65 12.31
C TYR A 113 -6.40 7.57 12.40
N THR A 114 -5.84 8.21 13.44
CA THR A 114 -4.46 8.01 13.85
C THR A 114 -4.30 6.70 14.63
N ALA A 115 -3.06 6.27 14.86
CA ALA A 115 -2.77 5.09 15.69
C ALA A 115 -3.26 5.21 17.14
N SER A 116 -3.53 6.43 17.63
CA SER A 116 -4.13 6.68 18.95
C SER A 116 -5.65 6.85 18.87
N LYS A 117 -6.29 6.35 17.80
CA LYS A 117 -7.74 6.42 17.54
C LYS A 117 -8.32 7.84 17.44
N LYS A 118 -7.50 8.85 17.12
CA LYS A 118 -7.99 10.23 16.91
C LYS A 118 -8.46 10.40 15.46
N PRO A 119 -9.64 10.98 15.19
CA PRO A 119 -10.10 11.25 13.83
C PRO A 119 -9.12 12.15 13.07
N ARG A 120 -8.89 11.83 11.80
CA ARG A 120 -8.11 12.66 10.87
C ARG A 120 -9.02 13.70 10.23
N ARG A 121 -8.50 14.92 10.07
CA ARG A 121 -9.21 16.02 9.39
C ARG A 121 -9.06 15.94 7.86
N ASN A 122 -7.97 15.35 7.39
CA ASN A 122 -7.58 15.29 5.99
C ASN A 122 -7.45 13.84 5.53
N ASP A 123 -7.77 13.58 4.27
CA ASP A 123 -7.50 12.33 3.56
C ASP A 123 -6.84 12.66 2.22
N GLU A 124 -5.58 12.28 2.05
CA GLU A 124 -4.78 12.59 0.85
C GLU A 124 -5.33 11.94 -0.42
N TYR A 125 -6.12 10.88 -0.30
CA TYR A 125 -6.73 10.18 -1.42
C TYR A 125 -8.15 10.68 -1.73
N SER A 126 -8.61 11.69 -0.99
CA SER A 126 -9.91 12.33 -1.21
C SER A 126 -9.76 13.62 -2.03
N PRO A 127 -10.80 14.05 -2.77
CA PRO A 127 -10.76 15.29 -3.52
C PRO A 127 -10.50 16.50 -2.62
N GLY A 128 -9.52 17.32 -2.99
CA GLY A 128 -9.06 18.47 -2.21
C GLY A 128 -8.47 18.12 -0.84
N GLY A 129 -8.15 16.84 -0.58
CA GLY A 129 -7.65 16.40 0.72
C GLY A 129 -8.71 16.31 1.82
N ARG A 130 -10.00 16.38 1.47
CA ARG A 130 -11.10 16.46 2.44
C ARG A 130 -11.32 15.15 3.20
N GLY A 131 -11.28 15.21 4.54
CA GLY A 131 -11.68 14.09 5.38
C GLY A 131 -13.20 13.84 5.40
N GLY A 132 -13.61 12.66 5.85
CA GLY A 132 -15.02 12.31 6.09
C GLY A 132 -15.80 11.84 4.85
N LEU A 133 -15.13 11.66 3.72
CA LEU A 133 -15.71 11.17 2.46
C LEU A 133 -15.59 9.64 2.29
N ARG A 134 -14.91 8.95 3.21
CA ARG A 134 -14.79 7.49 3.24
C ARG A 134 -15.42 6.93 4.52
N PRO A 135 -16.33 5.95 4.44
CA PRO A 135 -16.88 5.32 5.63
C PRO A 135 -15.82 4.50 6.35
N ASN A 136 -16.02 4.30 7.66
CA ASN A 136 -15.31 3.28 8.40
C ASN A 136 -15.68 1.89 7.85
N ARG A 137 -14.66 1.04 7.65
CA ARG A 137 -14.80 -0.28 7.03
C ARG A 137 -15.49 -0.20 5.68
N ALA A 138 -14.98 0.69 4.83
CA ALA A 138 -15.57 1.04 3.54
C ALA A 138 -15.93 -0.17 2.69
N THR A 139 -15.08 -1.21 2.68
CA THR A 139 -15.36 -2.45 1.93
C THR A 139 -16.68 -3.11 2.37
N ILE A 140 -16.95 -3.18 3.68
CA ILE A 140 -18.18 -3.76 4.22
C ILE A 140 -19.38 -2.89 3.88
N VAL A 141 -19.26 -1.57 4.11
CA VAL A 141 -20.35 -0.60 3.88
C VAL A 141 -20.77 -0.58 2.42
N TYR A 142 -19.80 -0.47 1.51
CA TYR A 142 -20.06 -0.45 0.07
C TYR A 142 -20.61 -1.79 -0.42
N THR A 143 -20.10 -2.91 0.08
CA THR A 143 -20.66 -4.24 -0.25
C THR A 143 -22.12 -4.36 0.17
N SER A 144 -22.45 -3.94 1.38
CA SER A 144 -23.82 -3.97 1.90
C SER A 144 -24.78 -3.14 1.04
N LYS A 145 -24.37 -1.90 0.70
CA LYS A 145 -25.13 -1.03 -0.22
C LYS A 145 -25.37 -1.70 -1.58
N ILE A 146 -24.32 -2.20 -2.21
CA ILE A 146 -24.42 -2.86 -3.52
C ILE A 146 -25.29 -4.11 -3.48
N LYS A 147 -25.14 -4.96 -2.46
CA LYS A 147 -25.98 -6.17 -2.31
C LYS A 147 -27.46 -5.83 -2.12
N GLY A 148 -27.77 -4.73 -1.46
CA GLY A 148 -29.15 -4.23 -1.30
C GLY A 148 -29.74 -3.67 -2.59
N LEU A 149 -28.97 -2.86 -3.32
CA LEU A 149 -29.44 -2.19 -4.55
C LEU A 149 -29.46 -3.10 -5.77
N PHE A 150 -28.55 -4.09 -5.83
CA PHE A 150 -28.37 -4.97 -6.97
C PHE A 150 -28.38 -6.45 -6.56
N PRO A 151 -29.53 -6.98 -6.09
CA PRO A 151 -29.64 -8.36 -5.70
C PRO A 151 -29.25 -9.30 -6.85
N GLY A 152 -28.59 -10.41 -6.49
CA GLY A 152 -28.12 -11.44 -7.41
C GLY A 152 -26.88 -11.07 -8.25
N VAL A 153 -26.35 -9.85 -8.15
CA VAL A 153 -25.07 -9.53 -8.80
C VAL A 153 -23.91 -10.04 -7.92
N PRO A 154 -22.93 -10.77 -8.49
CA PRO A 154 -21.72 -11.12 -7.77
C PRO A 154 -20.95 -9.89 -7.32
N VAL A 155 -20.39 -9.95 -6.11
CA VAL A 155 -19.54 -8.92 -5.52
C VAL A 155 -18.19 -9.53 -5.18
N VAL A 156 -17.14 -8.95 -5.76
CA VAL A 156 -15.74 -9.27 -5.54
C VAL A 156 -15.14 -8.19 -4.65
N ILE A 157 -14.56 -8.55 -3.51
CA ILE A 157 -13.89 -7.59 -2.61
C ILE A 157 -12.37 -7.76 -2.67
N GLY A 158 -11.61 -6.67 -2.52
CA GLY A 158 -10.15 -6.72 -2.57
C GLY A 158 -9.45 -5.46 -2.06
N GLY A 159 -8.14 -5.39 -2.30
CA GLY A 159 -7.27 -4.34 -1.78
C GLY A 159 -6.78 -4.61 -0.35
N ILE A 160 -6.08 -3.65 0.24
CA ILE A 160 -5.38 -3.83 1.53
C ILE A 160 -6.35 -4.17 2.66
N GLU A 161 -7.47 -3.46 2.79
CA GLU A 161 -8.43 -3.66 3.87
C GLU A 161 -9.00 -5.09 3.89
N ALA A 162 -9.39 -5.61 2.73
CA ALA A 162 -9.92 -6.96 2.58
C ALA A 162 -8.82 -8.02 2.72
N SER A 163 -7.69 -7.83 2.03
CA SER A 163 -6.57 -8.78 2.00
C SER A 163 -6.08 -9.14 3.41
N LEU A 164 -5.93 -8.14 4.29
CA LEU A 164 -5.39 -8.34 5.63
C LEU A 164 -6.41 -8.95 6.61
N ARG A 165 -7.70 -9.00 6.24
CA ARG A 165 -8.82 -9.51 7.07
C ARG A 165 -9.49 -10.75 6.48
N ARG A 166 -8.78 -11.47 5.60
CA ARG A 166 -9.30 -12.62 4.85
C ARG A 166 -9.60 -13.85 5.73
N LEU A 167 -8.93 -13.97 6.88
CA LEU A 167 -9.19 -14.96 7.93
C LEU A 167 -9.61 -14.24 9.23
N VAL A 168 -9.81 -15.01 10.30
CA VAL A 168 -9.96 -14.45 11.64
C VAL A 168 -8.80 -13.50 11.96
N HIS A 169 -9.09 -12.38 12.61
CA HIS A 169 -8.07 -11.37 12.92
C HIS A 169 -8.43 -10.58 14.17
N TYR A 170 -7.41 -10.04 14.82
CA TYR A 170 -7.59 -9.02 15.85
C TYR A 170 -7.87 -7.66 15.20
N ASP A 171 -8.95 -7.01 15.61
CA ASP A 171 -9.31 -5.65 15.21
C ASP A 171 -8.91 -4.66 16.30
N TYR A 172 -7.87 -3.86 16.03
CA TYR A 172 -7.37 -2.86 16.98
C TYR A 172 -8.41 -1.80 17.34
N TRP A 173 -9.31 -1.48 16.41
CA TRP A 173 -10.25 -0.37 16.56
C TRP A 173 -11.32 -0.69 17.61
N GLU A 174 -11.87 -1.91 17.56
CA GLU A 174 -12.87 -2.40 18.49
C GLU A 174 -12.31 -3.31 19.60
N ASP A 175 -10.99 -3.53 19.62
CA ASP A 175 -10.26 -4.33 20.61
C ASP A 175 -10.81 -5.75 20.82
N HIS A 176 -11.17 -6.43 19.74
CA HIS A 176 -11.62 -7.83 19.80
C HIS A 176 -11.26 -8.62 18.54
N VAL A 177 -11.50 -9.93 18.59
CA VAL A 177 -11.28 -10.86 17.48
C VAL A 177 -12.51 -10.88 16.56
N ARG A 178 -12.32 -10.48 15.30
CA ARG A 178 -13.36 -10.49 14.27
C ARG A 178 -13.23 -11.71 13.36
N ARG A 179 -14.36 -12.09 12.78
CA ARG A 179 -14.45 -13.08 11.70
C ARG A 179 -13.75 -12.55 10.44
N SER A 180 -13.66 -13.40 9.42
CA SER A 180 -13.22 -12.96 8.08
C SER A 180 -14.14 -11.85 7.57
N ILE A 181 -13.55 -10.80 6.97
CA ILE A 181 -14.31 -9.70 6.35
C ILE A 181 -15.27 -10.21 5.26
N LEU A 182 -14.99 -11.37 4.66
CA LEU A 182 -15.87 -11.98 3.67
C LEU A 182 -17.21 -12.41 4.29
N LEU A 183 -17.21 -12.88 5.54
CA LEU A 183 -18.45 -13.21 6.26
C LEU A 183 -19.20 -11.95 6.70
N ASP A 184 -18.48 -10.93 7.15
CA ASP A 184 -19.07 -9.66 7.61
C ASP A 184 -19.72 -8.89 6.45
N SER A 185 -19.06 -8.86 5.29
CA SER A 185 -19.54 -8.16 4.09
C SER A 185 -20.57 -8.95 3.28
N LYS A 186 -20.56 -10.28 3.38
CA LYS A 186 -21.35 -11.20 2.54
C LYS A 186 -21.05 -11.06 1.04
N ALA A 187 -19.83 -10.63 0.68
CA ALA A 187 -19.35 -10.71 -0.69
C ALA A 187 -19.20 -12.18 -1.13
N ASP A 188 -19.18 -12.43 -2.44
CA ASP A 188 -19.15 -13.79 -2.98
C ASP A 188 -17.73 -14.37 -3.02
N ILE A 189 -16.73 -13.50 -3.20
CA ILE A 189 -15.32 -13.84 -3.26
C ILE A 189 -14.45 -12.66 -2.82
N LEU A 190 -13.35 -12.97 -2.13
CA LEU A 190 -12.32 -12.02 -1.76
C LEU A 190 -11.04 -12.32 -2.54
N VAL A 191 -10.42 -11.30 -3.13
CA VAL A 191 -9.10 -11.37 -3.77
C VAL A 191 -8.07 -10.75 -2.83
N TYR A 192 -6.99 -11.48 -2.54
CA TYR A 192 -5.91 -11.00 -1.68
C TYR A 192 -4.59 -10.91 -2.43
N GLY A 193 -3.80 -9.89 -2.05
CA GLY A 193 -2.54 -9.56 -2.69
C GLY A 193 -2.72 -8.81 -4.02
N MET A 194 -1.79 -9.02 -4.96
CA MET A 194 -1.87 -8.47 -6.31
C MET A 194 -2.95 -9.21 -7.11
N ALA A 195 -3.88 -8.47 -7.71
CA ALA A 195 -5.19 -8.99 -8.13
C ALA A 195 -5.37 -9.14 -9.65
N GLU A 196 -4.37 -8.79 -10.47
CA GLU A 196 -4.47 -8.69 -11.93
C GLU A 196 -4.97 -9.99 -12.58
N ARG A 197 -4.36 -11.14 -12.23
CA ARG A 197 -4.72 -12.46 -12.78
C ARG A 197 -6.09 -12.92 -12.29
N GLN A 198 -6.37 -12.71 -11.01
CA GLN A 198 -7.57 -13.17 -10.33
C GLN A 198 -8.81 -12.43 -10.84
N MET A 199 -8.73 -11.11 -10.97
CA MET A 199 -9.84 -10.30 -11.48
C MET A 199 -10.16 -10.67 -12.94
N SER A 200 -9.14 -10.87 -13.77
CA SER A 200 -9.28 -11.32 -15.15
C SER A 200 -9.89 -12.73 -15.23
N GLU A 201 -9.45 -13.64 -14.37
CA GLU A 201 -9.96 -15.02 -14.30
C GLU A 201 -11.42 -15.07 -13.82
N ILE A 202 -11.77 -14.29 -12.79
CA ILE A 202 -13.16 -14.16 -12.31
C ILE A 202 -14.05 -13.64 -13.44
N ALA A 203 -13.64 -12.57 -14.12
CA ALA A 203 -14.36 -12.02 -15.26
C ALA A 203 -14.55 -13.06 -16.36
N ARG A 204 -13.48 -13.78 -16.73
CA ARG A 204 -13.50 -14.83 -17.76
C ARG A 204 -14.47 -15.96 -17.41
N ARG A 205 -14.45 -16.46 -16.17
CA ARG A 205 -15.34 -17.55 -15.74
C ARG A 205 -16.81 -17.11 -15.71
N LEU A 206 -17.11 -15.93 -15.19
CA LEU A 206 -18.47 -15.39 -15.16
C LEU A 206 -19.00 -15.04 -16.56
N ASN A 207 -18.12 -14.62 -17.47
CA ASN A 207 -18.47 -14.32 -18.85
C ASN A 207 -18.83 -15.59 -19.66
N ARG A 208 -18.15 -16.70 -19.40
CA ARG A 208 -18.40 -18.00 -20.06
C ARG A 208 -19.56 -18.78 -19.46
N ALA A 209 -20.01 -18.44 -18.26
CA ALA A 209 -21.11 -19.14 -17.61
C ALA A 209 -22.42 -18.94 -18.37
N ASP A 210 -23.14 -20.03 -18.60
CA ASP A 210 -24.48 -20.00 -19.18
C ASP A 210 -25.41 -19.15 -18.30
N PRO A 211 -26.18 -18.19 -18.86
CA PRO A 211 -27.17 -17.41 -18.12
C PRO A 211 -28.10 -18.22 -17.20
N ILE A 212 -28.46 -19.45 -17.60
CA ILE A 212 -29.32 -20.36 -16.83
C ILE A 212 -28.57 -20.96 -15.62
N CYS A 213 -27.28 -21.28 -15.79
CA CYS A 213 -26.44 -21.86 -14.73
C CYS A 213 -25.93 -20.82 -13.71
N LYS A 214 -25.89 -19.53 -14.07
CA LYS A 214 -25.38 -18.45 -13.19
C LYS A 214 -26.02 -18.40 -11.80
N LEU A 215 -27.29 -18.75 -11.64
CA LEU A 215 -27.96 -18.65 -10.33
C LEU A 215 -27.64 -19.82 -9.37
N LYS A 216 -27.36 -21.03 -9.87
CA LYS A 216 -27.09 -22.21 -9.03
C LYS A 216 -25.61 -22.56 -8.92
N GLU A 217 -24.79 -22.18 -9.90
CA GLU A 217 -23.38 -22.63 -10.00
C GLU A 217 -22.33 -21.51 -9.87
N THR A 218 -22.72 -20.24 -9.68
CA THR A 218 -21.73 -19.16 -9.49
C THR A 218 -20.77 -19.44 -8.34
N ALA A 219 -21.24 -20.10 -7.27
CA ALA A 219 -20.36 -20.51 -6.19
C ALA A 219 -19.28 -21.51 -6.67
N SER A 220 -19.63 -22.58 -7.38
CA SER A 220 -18.65 -23.57 -7.84
C SER A 220 -17.69 -23.00 -8.89
N LEU A 221 -18.17 -22.11 -9.77
CA LEU A 221 -17.36 -21.45 -10.80
C LEU A 221 -16.17 -20.67 -10.22
N LEU A 222 -16.33 -20.10 -9.03
CA LEU A 222 -15.33 -19.26 -8.36
C LEU A 222 -14.36 -20.05 -7.47
N ASN A 223 -14.46 -21.38 -7.42
CA ASN A 223 -13.52 -22.23 -6.70
C ASN A 223 -12.15 -22.29 -7.42
N ASN A 224 -11.09 -22.60 -6.68
CA ASN A 224 -9.74 -22.87 -7.22
C ASN A 224 -9.16 -21.73 -8.08
N ILE A 225 -9.36 -20.49 -7.65
CA ILE A 225 -8.64 -19.33 -8.20
C ILE A 225 -7.54 -18.96 -7.19
N PRO A 226 -6.24 -19.13 -7.51
CA PRO A 226 -5.15 -18.74 -6.62
C PRO A 226 -5.25 -17.27 -6.19
N GLY A 227 -4.91 -16.97 -4.94
CA GLY A 227 -5.00 -15.62 -4.37
C GLY A 227 -6.43 -15.19 -4.04
N THR A 228 -7.36 -16.14 -3.85
CA THR A 228 -8.74 -15.84 -3.49
C THR A 228 -9.24 -16.59 -2.26
N VAL A 229 -10.31 -16.08 -1.67
CA VAL A 229 -11.00 -16.65 -0.51
C VAL A 229 -12.50 -16.70 -0.77
N ILE A 230 -13.12 -17.82 -0.41
CA ILE A 230 -14.56 -18.09 -0.58
C ILE A 230 -15.17 -18.62 0.72
N VAL A 231 -16.50 -18.57 0.82
CA VAL A 231 -17.27 -19.18 1.93
C VAL A 231 -18.05 -20.39 1.42
N ARG A 232 -17.94 -21.54 2.10
CA ARG A 232 -18.71 -22.74 1.76
C ARG A 232 -19.33 -23.38 3.00
N SER A 233 -20.51 -23.98 2.84
CA SER A 233 -21.04 -24.91 3.84
C SER A 233 -20.28 -26.24 3.76
N LYS A 234 -20.37 -27.06 4.82
CA LYS A 234 -19.73 -28.39 4.86
C LYS A 234 -20.01 -29.24 3.62
N ASN A 235 -21.26 -29.27 3.17
CA ASN A 235 -21.69 -30.08 2.02
C ASN A 235 -21.28 -29.49 0.66
N SER A 236 -20.92 -28.20 0.63
CA SER A 236 -20.52 -27.48 -0.58
C SER A 236 -19.01 -27.21 -0.62
N LEU A 237 -18.23 -27.81 0.27
CA LEU A 237 -16.78 -27.72 0.22
C LEU A 237 -16.26 -28.23 -1.14
N PRO A 238 -15.21 -27.63 -1.71
CA PRO A 238 -14.53 -28.16 -2.87
C PRO A 238 -14.05 -29.60 -2.60
N ALA A 239 -13.97 -30.45 -3.63
CA ALA A 239 -13.67 -31.87 -3.49
C ALA A 239 -12.32 -32.10 -2.78
N GLU A 240 -11.32 -31.27 -3.09
CA GLU A 240 -10.00 -31.28 -2.47
C GLU A 240 -10.00 -30.93 -0.97
N CYS A 241 -11.04 -30.23 -0.48
CA CYS A 241 -11.24 -29.87 0.91
C CYS A 241 -12.12 -30.87 1.68
N ARG A 242 -12.75 -31.84 1.01
CA ARG A 242 -13.55 -32.87 1.68
C ARG A 242 -12.62 -33.97 2.16
N GLN A 243 -12.54 -34.15 3.49
CA GLN A 243 -11.90 -35.33 4.07
C GLN A 243 -12.80 -36.55 3.83
N ASP A 244 -12.58 -37.27 2.74
CA ASP A 244 -13.15 -38.59 2.55
C ASP A 244 -12.35 -39.59 3.39
N LYS A 245 -12.95 -40.17 4.44
CA LYS A 245 -12.29 -41.17 5.31
C LYS A 245 -11.98 -42.48 4.57
N SER A 246 -12.55 -42.70 3.38
CA SER A 246 -12.38 -43.92 2.57
C SER A 246 -11.30 -43.81 1.48
N ARG A 247 -10.78 -42.60 1.24
CA ARG A 247 -9.66 -42.34 0.34
C ARG A 247 -8.46 -41.86 1.16
N VAL A 248 -7.26 -42.30 0.79
CA VAL A 248 -6.00 -41.87 1.40
C VAL A 248 -6.04 -40.35 1.63
N PRO A 249 -5.80 -39.85 2.86
CA PRO A 249 -6.05 -38.45 3.19
C PRO A 249 -5.33 -37.55 2.19
N SER A 250 -6.04 -36.58 1.62
CA SER A 250 -5.49 -35.50 0.79
C SER A 250 -4.64 -34.51 1.60
N GLY A 251 -3.98 -34.99 2.67
CA GLY A 251 -3.26 -34.24 3.71
C GLY A 251 -2.11 -33.37 3.18
N ASP A 252 -1.76 -33.47 1.90
CA ASP A 252 -0.73 -32.66 1.29
C ASP A 252 -1.20 -31.34 0.68
N LYS A 253 -2.51 -31.12 0.45
CA LYS A 253 -2.98 -29.90 -0.27
C LYS A 253 -3.78 -28.91 0.58
N VAL A 254 -4.23 -29.29 1.76
CA VAL A 254 -5.07 -28.47 2.64
C VAL A 254 -4.48 -28.40 4.04
N VAL A 255 -4.52 -27.22 4.65
CA VAL A 255 -4.18 -26.99 6.06
C VAL A 255 -5.41 -26.44 6.76
N GLU A 256 -5.93 -27.20 7.71
CA GLU A 256 -6.98 -26.72 8.61
C GLU A 256 -6.35 -25.92 9.74
N VAL A 257 -6.90 -24.73 10.02
CA VAL A 257 -6.48 -23.87 11.12
C VAL A 257 -7.58 -23.80 12.17
N PRO A 258 -7.24 -23.50 13.45
CA PRO A 258 -8.24 -23.34 14.51
C PRO A 258 -9.41 -22.46 14.08
N SER A 259 -10.60 -22.92 14.47
CA SER A 259 -11.89 -22.30 14.18
C SER A 259 -12.01 -20.90 14.80
N TYR A 260 -12.98 -20.12 14.32
CA TYR A 260 -13.30 -18.84 14.93
C TYR A 260 -13.58 -18.97 16.43
N GLU A 261 -14.36 -19.98 16.81
CA GLU A 261 -14.79 -20.21 18.18
C GLU A 261 -13.59 -20.55 19.10
N GLU A 262 -12.68 -21.41 18.65
CA GLU A 262 -11.44 -21.74 19.38
C GLU A 262 -10.53 -20.53 19.53
N VAL A 263 -10.37 -19.74 18.46
CA VAL A 263 -9.49 -18.56 18.44
C VAL A 263 -10.01 -17.42 19.32
N VAL A 264 -11.33 -17.27 19.45
CA VAL A 264 -11.94 -16.32 20.38
C VAL A 264 -11.76 -16.75 21.84
N ALA A 265 -11.87 -18.05 22.10
CA ALA A 265 -11.75 -18.61 23.45
C ALA A 265 -10.30 -18.64 23.97
N ASP A 266 -9.31 -18.82 23.08
CA ASP A 266 -7.92 -19.03 23.48
C ASP A 266 -6.91 -18.28 22.58
N LYS A 267 -6.07 -17.46 23.23
CA LYS A 267 -4.99 -16.70 22.58
C LYS A 267 -3.87 -17.59 22.03
N ASP A 268 -3.66 -18.78 22.59
CA ASP A 268 -2.71 -19.73 22.03
C ASP A 268 -3.25 -20.39 20.76
N GLN A 269 -4.57 -20.64 20.69
CA GLN A 269 -5.24 -21.02 19.43
C GLN A 269 -5.19 -19.90 18.39
N PHE A 270 -5.32 -18.62 18.80
CA PHE A 270 -5.09 -17.48 17.91
C PHE A 270 -3.69 -17.52 17.29
N ASN A 271 -2.65 -17.70 18.11
CA ASN A 271 -1.27 -17.77 17.62
C ASN A 271 -1.04 -18.99 16.73
N LEU A 272 -1.63 -20.14 17.04
CA LEU A 272 -1.55 -21.34 16.21
C LEU A 272 -2.19 -21.10 14.83
N ALA A 273 -3.41 -20.53 14.79
CA ALA A 273 -4.08 -20.18 13.54
C ALA A 273 -3.27 -19.19 12.70
N PHE A 274 -2.74 -18.14 13.34
CA PHE A 274 -1.87 -17.18 12.69
C PHE A 274 -0.61 -17.84 12.11
N LYS A 275 0.09 -18.66 12.92
CA LYS A 275 1.33 -19.34 12.53
C LYS A 275 1.12 -20.24 11.31
N LEU A 276 0.08 -21.08 11.35
CA LEU A 276 -0.27 -21.96 10.24
C LEU A 276 -0.59 -21.16 8.97
N ALA A 277 -1.47 -20.15 9.06
CA ALA A 277 -1.84 -19.34 7.91
C ALA A 277 -0.66 -18.55 7.32
N TYR A 278 0.22 -18.01 8.17
CA TYR A 278 1.42 -17.28 7.76
C TYR A 278 2.40 -18.18 6.99
N GLN A 279 2.56 -19.43 7.44
CA GLN A 279 3.44 -20.38 6.77
C GLN A 279 2.97 -20.75 5.37
N GLU A 280 1.66 -20.70 5.09
CA GLU A 280 1.09 -21.01 3.77
C GLU A 280 0.94 -19.78 2.86
N SER A 281 1.57 -18.65 3.20
CA SER A 281 1.52 -17.40 2.41
C SER A 281 2.56 -17.34 1.27
N ASP A 282 3.09 -18.48 0.82
CA ASP A 282 4.00 -18.58 -0.32
C ASP A 282 3.28 -19.13 -1.57
N PRO A 283 3.47 -18.55 -2.76
CA PRO A 283 2.74 -18.96 -3.97
C PRO A 283 3.17 -20.33 -4.54
N VAL A 284 4.36 -20.83 -4.24
CA VAL A 284 4.86 -22.10 -4.79
C VAL A 284 4.52 -23.27 -3.87
N ARG A 285 4.79 -23.10 -2.57
CA ARG A 285 4.62 -24.17 -1.57
C ARG A 285 3.35 -24.06 -0.72
N GLY A 286 2.62 -22.96 -0.82
CA GLY A 286 1.45 -22.69 0.01
C GLY A 286 0.30 -23.64 -0.28
N LYS A 287 -0.36 -24.11 0.77
CA LYS A 287 -1.53 -24.98 0.70
C LYS A 287 -2.83 -24.19 0.82
N THR A 288 -3.95 -24.79 0.44
CA THR A 288 -5.28 -24.23 0.70
C THR A 288 -5.52 -24.21 2.21
N ILE A 289 -5.91 -23.07 2.77
CA ILE A 289 -6.27 -22.95 4.18
C ILE A 289 -7.77 -23.12 4.36
N LEU A 290 -8.16 -23.93 5.33
CA LEU A 290 -9.54 -24.12 5.75
C LEU A 290 -9.71 -23.61 7.19
N GLN A 291 -10.63 -22.68 7.41
CA GLN A 291 -11.00 -22.21 8.75
C GLN A 291 -12.50 -22.33 8.97
N LYS A 292 -12.91 -23.03 10.03
CA LYS A 292 -14.31 -23.17 10.41
C LYS A 292 -14.84 -21.92 11.14
N HIS A 293 -16.06 -21.50 10.80
CA HIS A 293 -16.80 -20.40 11.41
C HIS A 293 -18.26 -20.85 11.57
N GLY A 294 -18.62 -21.38 12.73
CA GLY A 294 -19.92 -22.02 12.95
C GLY A 294 -20.17 -23.21 12.00
N ASP A 295 -21.19 -23.11 11.16
CA ASP A 295 -21.60 -24.13 10.16
C ASP A 295 -20.95 -23.95 8.77
N ARG A 296 -20.15 -22.89 8.62
CA ARG A 296 -19.50 -22.50 7.37
C ARG A 296 -17.98 -22.57 7.49
N PHE A 297 -17.33 -22.60 6.35
CA PHE A 297 -15.89 -22.61 6.20
C PHE A 297 -15.44 -21.45 5.34
N ILE A 298 -14.39 -20.77 5.80
CA ILE A 298 -13.53 -19.95 4.96
C ILE A 298 -12.54 -20.88 4.27
N VAL A 299 -12.51 -20.81 2.94
CA VAL A 299 -11.54 -21.53 2.11
C VAL A 299 -10.66 -20.48 1.44
N GLN A 300 -9.40 -20.39 1.87
CA GLN A 300 -8.39 -19.54 1.24
C GLN A 300 -7.49 -20.39 0.34
N TYR A 301 -7.52 -20.13 -0.96
CA TYR A 301 -6.62 -20.78 -1.92
C TYR A 301 -5.19 -20.24 -1.80
N PRO A 302 -4.16 -21.01 -2.22
CA PRO A 302 -2.76 -20.55 -2.22
C PRO A 302 -2.59 -19.21 -2.93
N PRO A 303 -1.60 -18.37 -2.56
CA PRO A 303 -1.36 -17.10 -3.23
C PRO A 303 -1.13 -17.29 -4.73
N ALA A 304 -1.55 -16.32 -5.55
CA ALA A 304 -1.22 -16.36 -6.97
C ALA A 304 0.30 -16.22 -7.18
N HIS A 305 0.82 -16.90 -8.21
CA HIS A 305 2.20 -16.70 -8.59
C HIS A 305 2.48 -15.22 -8.92
N PRO A 306 3.67 -14.72 -8.56
CA PRO A 306 4.16 -13.42 -8.99
C PRO A 306 4.07 -13.26 -10.51
N LEU A 307 3.93 -12.02 -11.00
CA LEU A 307 4.02 -11.75 -12.43
C LEU A 307 5.47 -11.90 -12.89
N SER A 308 5.67 -12.46 -14.09
CA SER A 308 6.96 -12.38 -14.77
C SER A 308 7.28 -10.93 -15.14
N THR A 309 8.55 -10.63 -15.47
CA THR A 309 8.94 -9.28 -15.94
C THR A 309 8.12 -8.84 -17.14
N LYS A 310 7.88 -9.73 -18.11
CA LYS A 310 7.08 -9.43 -19.30
C LYS A 310 5.63 -9.08 -18.96
N GLU A 311 5.00 -9.85 -18.08
CA GLU A 311 3.63 -9.56 -17.65
C GLU A 311 3.57 -8.26 -16.84
N LEU A 312 4.54 -8.03 -15.96
CA LEU A 312 4.62 -6.81 -15.17
C LEU A 312 4.78 -5.58 -16.08
N ASP A 313 5.67 -5.64 -17.06
CA ASP A 313 5.87 -4.59 -18.07
C ASP A 313 4.58 -4.30 -18.82
N SER A 314 3.87 -5.35 -19.28
CA SER A 314 2.58 -5.18 -19.99
C SER A 314 1.53 -4.43 -19.16
N VAL A 315 1.52 -4.63 -17.83
CA VAL A 315 0.61 -3.91 -16.93
C VAL A 315 0.96 -2.42 -16.82
N TYR A 316 2.25 -2.08 -16.72
CA TYR A 316 2.69 -0.67 -16.63
C TYR A 316 2.72 0.06 -17.99
N GLU A 317 2.54 -0.66 -19.09
CA GLU A 317 2.42 -0.10 -20.44
C GLU A 317 0.98 0.19 -20.86
N LEU A 318 -0.01 -0.21 -20.05
CA LEU A 318 -1.41 0.10 -20.29
C LEU A 318 -1.66 1.63 -20.39
N PRO A 319 -2.71 2.06 -21.11
CA PRO A 319 -2.92 3.45 -21.47
C PRO A 319 -3.51 4.29 -20.32
N PHE A 320 -2.76 4.45 -19.23
CA PHE A 320 -3.15 5.31 -18.11
C PHE A 320 -3.19 6.78 -18.51
N ALA A 321 -4.10 7.54 -17.90
CA ALA A 321 -4.18 8.98 -18.07
C ALA A 321 -2.98 9.69 -17.44
N TYR A 322 -2.42 9.10 -16.37
CA TYR A 322 -1.43 9.70 -15.48
C TYR A 322 -1.92 11.06 -14.92
N SER A 323 -3.17 11.08 -14.47
CA SER A 323 -3.83 12.25 -13.88
C SER A 323 -4.99 11.82 -12.98
N TRP A 324 -5.43 12.71 -12.10
CA TRP A 324 -6.75 12.59 -11.48
C TRP A 324 -7.85 12.90 -12.50
N HIS A 325 -9.05 12.37 -12.25
CA HIS A 325 -10.22 12.65 -13.08
C HIS A 325 -10.57 14.16 -13.03
N PRO A 326 -10.86 14.85 -14.17
CA PRO A 326 -11.07 16.31 -14.21
C PRO A 326 -12.21 16.84 -13.33
N VAL A 327 -13.13 15.97 -12.90
CA VAL A 327 -14.21 16.34 -11.96
C VAL A 327 -13.69 16.93 -10.65
N TYR A 328 -12.44 16.62 -10.27
CA TYR A 328 -11.81 17.09 -9.04
C TYR A 328 -11.05 18.42 -9.19
N ASP A 329 -10.95 18.99 -10.39
CA ASP A 329 -10.16 20.21 -10.64
C ASP A 329 -10.65 21.39 -9.80
N ARG A 330 -11.98 21.56 -9.68
CA ARG A 330 -12.59 22.62 -8.84
C ARG A 330 -12.33 22.44 -7.34
N GLN A 331 -11.92 21.24 -6.92
CA GLN A 331 -11.62 20.90 -5.53
C GLN A 331 -10.11 20.95 -5.24
N GLY A 332 -9.28 21.30 -6.23
CA GLY A 332 -7.82 21.33 -6.08
C GLY A 332 -7.13 20.00 -6.36
N GLY A 333 -7.79 19.07 -7.04
CA GLY A 333 -7.22 17.77 -7.41
C GLY A 333 -7.22 16.75 -6.26
N VAL A 334 -6.29 15.80 -6.31
CA VAL A 334 -6.13 14.72 -5.32
C VAL A 334 -4.70 14.78 -4.75
N PRO A 335 -4.50 15.24 -3.50
CA PRO A 335 -3.15 15.48 -2.95
C PRO A 335 -2.20 14.28 -3.02
N GLY A 336 -2.72 13.07 -2.80
CA GLY A 336 -1.93 11.83 -2.86
C GLY A 336 -1.30 11.58 -4.23
N PHE A 337 -1.88 12.12 -5.32
CA PHE A 337 -1.32 11.98 -6.66
C PHE A 337 0.03 12.67 -6.79
N GLU A 338 0.26 13.80 -6.11
CA GLU A 338 1.51 14.57 -6.24
C GLU A 338 2.75 13.76 -5.84
N THR A 339 2.59 12.82 -4.89
CA THR A 339 3.69 11.91 -4.49
C THR A 339 4.06 10.88 -5.55
N THR A 340 3.15 10.60 -6.50
CA THR A 340 3.30 9.55 -7.51
C THR A 340 3.41 10.09 -8.94
N ARG A 341 3.03 11.36 -9.17
CA ARG A 341 2.93 12.01 -10.49
C ARG A 341 4.16 11.85 -11.38
N PHE A 342 5.35 11.97 -10.80
CA PHE A 342 6.64 11.83 -11.49
C PHE A 342 7.54 10.77 -10.85
N SER A 343 6.92 9.78 -10.18
CA SER A 343 7.56 8.61 -9.60
C SER A 343 7.30 7.39 -10.48
N ILE A 344 8.26 6.46 -10.54
CA ILE A 344 8.12 5.21 -11.27
C ILE A 344 8.30 4.02 -10.34
N THR A 345 7.36 3.08 -10.40
CA THR A 345 7.52 1.78 -9.76
C THR A 345 8.42 0.90 -10.61
N SER A 346 9.59 0.53 -10.08
CA SER A 346 10.60 -0.33 -10.72
C SER A 346 10.38 -1.81 -10.43
N HIS A 347 9.84 -2.15 -9.25
CA HIS A 347 9.61 -3.53 -8.83
C HIS A 347 8.52 -3.63 -7.77
N ARG A 348 8.04 -4.87 -7.54
CA ARG A 348 7.12 -5.26 -6.46
C ARG A 348 7.72 -6.39 -5.62
N GLY A 349 7.14 -6.62 -4.46
CA GLY A 349 7.60 -7.61 -3.49
C GLY A 349 8.64 -7.07 -2.52
N CYS A 350 8.72 -7.65 -1.33
CA CYS A 350 9.66 -7.22 -0.30
C CYS A 350 10.19 -8.42 0.49
N SER A 351 11.45 -8.79 0.25
CA SER A 351 12.14 -9.89 0.96
C SER A 351 12.48 -9.56 2.42
N SER A 352 12.18 -8.33 2.87
CA SER A 352 12.48 -7.83 4.22
C SER A 352 11.64 -8.47 5.32
N GLU A 353 10.36 -8.75 5.04
CA GLU A 353 9.45 -9.42 5.97
C GLU A 353 9.39 -8.76 7.37
N CYS A 354 9.44 -7.43 7.45
CA CYS A 354 9.36 -6.72 8.73
C CYS A 354 8.05 -7.09 9.46
N SER A 355 8.13 -7.48 10.73
CA SER A 355 7.04 -8.11 11.48
C SER A 355 5.79 -7.24 11.63
N PHE A 356 5.89 -5.94 11.41
CA PHE A 356 4.82 -4.94 11.55
C PHE A 356 4.28 -4.44 10.21
N CYS A 357 4.87 -4.86 9.09
CA CYS A 357 4.58 -4.34 7.77
C CYS A 357 3.58 -5.23 7.02
N SER A 358 2.58 -4.63 6.37
CA SER A 358 1.60 -5.33 5.54
C SER A 358 2.10 -5.70 4.14
N LEU A 359 3.24 -5.14 3.70
CA LEU A 359 3.77 -5.36 2.34
C LEU A 359 4.08 -6.84 2.08
N TYR A 360 4.60 -7.57 3.06
CA TYR A 360 4.79 -9.01 2.93
C TYR A 360 3.45 -9.74 2.68
N ALA A 361 2.46 -9.46 3.52
CA ALA A 361 1.16 -10.13 3.45
C ALA A 361 0.37 -9.77 2.18
N HIS A 362 0.76 -8.70 1.47
CA HIS A 362 0.09 -8.23 0.26
C HIS A 362 0.88 -8.49 -1.03
N GLN A 363 2.18 -8.16 -1.08
CA GLN A 363 3.02 -8.30 -2.27
C GLN A 363 3.93 -9.55 -2.25
N GLY A 364 4.09 -10.22 -1.11
CA GLY A 364 4.97 -11.38 -0.95
C GLY A 364 6.46 -11.04 -0.85
N ARG A 365 7.29 -12.09 -0.72
CA ARG A 365 8.76 -12.00 -0.56
C ARG A 365 9.53 -12.00 -1.87
N ILE A 366 8.92 -12.53 -2.93
CA ILE A 366 9.56 -12.72 -4.24
C ILE A 366 9.55 -11.38 -4.96
N ILE A 367 10.75 -10.91 -5.34
CA ILE A 367 10.91 -9.64 -6.03
C ILE A 367 10.55 -9.81 -7.50
N GLN A 368 9.69 -8.93 -8.00
CA GLN A 368 9.27 -8.87 -9.39
C GLN A 368 9.77 -7.54 -9.96
N SER A 369 10.80 -7.59 -10.79
CA SER A 369 11.38 -6.38 -11.39
C SER A 369 10.85 -6.19 -12.81
N ARG A 370 10.51 -4.94 -13.14
CA ARG A 370 10.27 -4.52 -14.51
C ARG A 370 11.56 -4.54 -15.31
N SER A 371 11.44 -4.59 -16.63
CA SER A 371 12.60 -4.40 -17.49
C SER A 371 13.08 -2.95 -17.46
N LYS A 372 14.37 -2.75 -17.75
CA LYS A 372 14.95 -1.42 -17.95
C LYS A 372 14.23 -0.69 -19.08
N GLU A 373 13.88 -1.42 -20.13
CA GLU A 373 13.24 -0.92 -21.34
C GLU A 373 11.84 -0.37 -21.05
N SER A 374 11.02 -1.10 -20.29
CA SER A 374 9.69 -0.64 -19.87
C SER A 374 9.76 0.61 -19.00
N ILE A 375 10.69 0.65 -18.04
CA ILE A 375 10.91 1.84 -17.19
C ILE A 375 11.32 3.03 -18.06
N LEU A 376 12.27 2.86 -18.98
CA LEU A 376 12.71 3.94 -19.87
C LEU A 376 11.58 4.40 -20.81
N ALA A 377 10.71 3.51 -21.28
CA ALA A 377 9.55 3.88 -22.08
C ALA A 377 8.59 4.78 -21.28
N GLU A 378 8.34 4.46 -20.00
CA GLU A 378 7.54 5.28 -19.12
C GLU A 378 8.21 6.64 -18.81
N VAL A 379 9.52 6.67 -18.57
CA VAL A 379 10.27 7.93 -18.42
C VAL A 379 10.14 8.81 -19.65
N ARG A 380 10.27 8.24 -20.88
CA ARG A 380 10.11 9.01 -22.12
C ARG A 380 8.70 9.60 -22.26
N ARG A 381 7.67 8.81 -21.94
CA ARG A 381 6.28 9.30 -21.90
C ARG A 381 6.13 10.42 -20.87
N MET A 382 6.66 10.25 -19.67
CA MET A 382 6.67 11.26 -18.62
C MET A 382 7.37 12.55 -19.06
N ALA A 383 8.56 12.43 -19.68
CA ALA A 383 9.35 13.55 -20.15
C ALA A 383 8.70 14.34 -21.28
N SER A 384 7.82 13.70 -22.07
CA SER A 384 7.05 14.35 -23.13
C SER A 384 5.86 15.18 -22.61
N ARG A 385 5.51 15.08 -21.33
CA ARG A 385 4.35 15.79 -20.79
C ARG A 385 4.62 17.30 -20.66
N PRO A 386 3.64 18.17 -20.98
CA PRO A 386 3.81 19.63 -20.87
C PRO A 386 4.07 20.14 -19.44
N ASP A 387 3.62 19.40 -18.42
CA ASP A 387 3.78 19.72 -17.00
C ASP A 387 5.09 19.19 -16.41
N PHE A 388 5.85 18.36 -17.14
CA PHE A 388 7.13 17.86 -16.67
C PHE A 388 8.19 18.96 -16.67
N ARG A 389 8.95 19.06 -15.57
CA ARG A 389 9.98 20.09 -15.37
C ARG A 389 11.41 19.55 -15.33
N GLY A 390 11.58 18.29 -15.70
CA GLY A 390 12.89 17.63 -15.79
C GLY A 390 13.30 16.80 -14.59
N THR A 391 12.44 16.65 -13.59
CA THR A 391 12.75 15.87 -12.38
C THR A 391 11.91 14.61 -12.31
N VAL A 392 12.55 13.45 -12.41
CA VAL A 392 11.96 12.18 -11.97
C VAL A 392 12.12 12.12 -10.46
N THR A 393 11.02 12.13 -9.73
CA THR A 393 11.02 12.31 -8.26
C THR A 393 11.40 11.05 -7.51
N ASP A 394 11.17 9.88 -8.11
CA ASP A 394 11.54 8.59 -7.54
C ASP A 394 11.57 7.48 -8.60
N ILE A 395 12.47 6.51 -8.43
CA ILE A 395 12.39 5.20 -9.07
C ILE A 395 12.58 4.15 -7.98
N GLY A 396 11.50 3.44 -7.66
CA GLY A 396 11.46 2.67 -6.42
C GLY A 396 10.43 1.55 -6.40
N GLY A 397 10.07 1.14 -5.20
CA GLY A 397 9.19 0.02 -4.91
C GLY A 397 9.03 -0.06 -3.39
N PRO A 398 8.67 -1.23 -2.83
CA PRO A 398 8.66 -1.43 -1.38
C PRO A 398 9.95 -0.97 -0.68
N THR A 399 11.11 -1.18 -1.31
CA THR A 399 12.36 -0.52 -0.94
C THR A 399 13.25 -0.39 -2.18
N ALA A 400 13.79 0.80 -2.44
CA ALA A 400 14.39 1.10 -3.75
C ALA A 400 15.58 0.20 -4.11
N ASN A 401 16.40 -0.22 -3.13
CA ASN A 401 17.58 -1.05 -3.35
C ASN A 401 17.30 -2.57 -3.45
N LEU A 402 16.06 -2.97 -3.75
CA LEU A 402 15.72 -4.35 -4.12
C LEU A 402 15.43 -4.52 -5.62
N TYR A 403 15.47 -3.46 -6.43
CA TYR A 403 15.34 -3.61 -7.88
C TYR A 403 16.40 -4.57 -8.44
N GLY A 404 15.97 -5.52 -9.27
CA GLY A 404 16.83 -6.54 -9.87
C GLY A 404 17.37 -7.58 -8.89
N ALA A 405 16.87 -7.64 -7.64
CA ALA A 405 17.25 -8.68 -6.70
C ALA A 405 16.65 -10.04 -7.10
N GLU A 406 17.43 -11.11 -6.94
CA GLU A 406 17.13 -12.46 -7.41
C GLU A 406 17.52 -13.51 -6.36
N CYS A 407 16.83 -14.66 -6.40
CA CYS A 407 17.19 -15.86 -5.67
C CYS A 407 16.85 -17.09 -6.51
N GLY A 408 17.81 -17.99 -6.72
CA GLY A 408 17.64 -19.18 -7.56
C GLY A 408 16.60 -20.20 -7.05
N LEU A 409 16.08 -20.02 -5.83
CA LEU A 409 15.05 -20.88 -5.24
C LEU A 409 13.62 -20.38 -5.48
N TRP A 410 13.43 -19.10 -5.86
CA TRP A 410 12.09 -18.51 -5.89
C TRP A 410 11.16 -19.17 -6.90
N GLU A 411 11.68 -19.61 -8.04
CA GLU A 411 10.88 -20.24 -9.09
C GLU A 411 10.51 -21.69 -8.74
N SER A 412 11.47 -22.47 -8.22
CA SER A 412 11.31 -23.91 -8.00
C SER A 412 10.75 -24.26 -6.62
N ALA A 413 11.20 -23.57 -5.56
CA ALA A 413 10.88 -23.88 -4.17
C ALA A 413 10.17 -22.73 -3.43
N GLY A 414 9.95 -21.60 -4.09
CA GLY A 414 9.40 -20.40 -3.50
C GLY A 414 10.33 -19.73 -2.48
N ALA A 415 9.77 -18.85 -1.65
CA ALA A 415 10.48 -18.28 -0.52
C ALA A 415 10.58 -19.30 0.64
N CYS A 416 11.76 -19.34 1.27
CA CYS A 416 12.06 -20.31 2.32
C CYS A 416 11.06 -20.26 3.48
N ARG A 417 10.52 -21.42 3.87
CA ARG A 417 9.51 -21.56 4.94
C ARG A 417 10.00 -21.11 6.31
N LEU A 418 11.22 -21.50 6.69
CA LEU A 418 11.75 -21.33 8.06
C LEU A 418 12.88 -20.29 8.15
N ARG A 419 13.34 -19.75 7.02
CA ARG A 419 14.45 -18.79 6.97
C ARG A 419 13.96 -17.45 6.44
N GLN A 420 14.34 -16.39 7.13
CA GLN A 420 14.13 -15.02 6.70
C GLN A 420 15.28 -14.60 5.77
N CYS A 421 15.00 -13.82 4.72
CA CYS A 421 16.03 -13.45 3.75
C CYS A 421 17.04 -12.44 4.30
N MET A 422 16.63 -11.67 5.31
CA MET A 422 17.34 -10.47 5.77
C MET A 422 17.85 -10.58 7.21
N MET A 423 17.41 -11.57 7.96
CA MET A 423 17.68 -11.70 9.40
C MET A 423 18.07 -13.13 9.76
N PRO A 424 19.02 -13.33 10.71
CA PRO A 424 19.81 -12.30 11.40
C PRO A 424 20.85 -11.61 10.51
N GLU A 425 21.28 -12.30 9.45
CA GLU A 425 22.16 -11.78 8.42
C GLU A 425 21.52 -11.92 7.04
N LYS A 426 21.95 -11.09 6.08
CA LYS A 426 21.47 -11.18 4.70
C LYS A 426 21.82 -12.57 4.13
N CYS A 427 20.83 -13.24 3.57
CA CYS A 427 21.02 -14.51 2.90
C CYS A 427 22.01 -14.37 1.73
N GLN A 428 22.93 -15.33 1.60
CA GLN A 428 23.92 -15.37 0.51
C GLN A 428 23.30 -15.75 -0.84
N GLN A 429 22.15 -16.44 -0.82
CA GLN A 429 21.38 -16.78 -2.01
C GLN A 429 20.57 -15.60 -2.55
N LEU A 430 20.35 -14.55 -1.75
CA LEU A 430 19.73 -13.31 -2.21
C LEU A 430 20.81 -12.43 -2.85
N LYS A 431 20.82 -12.42 -4.18
CA LYS A 431 21.70 -11.57 -5.00
C LYS A 431 21.00 -10.24 -5.25
N LEU A 432 21.70 -9.14 -5.02
CA LEU A 432 21.13 -7.79 -5.14
C LEU A 432 21.47 -7.19 -6.51
N GLY A 433 20.57 -6.39 -7.05
CA GLY A 433 20.72 -5.78 -8.38
C GLY A 433 21.41 -4.41 -8.38
N TYR A 434 22.48 -4.20 -7.59
CA TYR A 434 23.14 -2.89 -7.50
C TYR A 434 23.60 -2.33 -8.85
N GLU A 435 24.34 -3.14 -9.63
CA GLU A 435 24.84 -2.73 -10.94
C GLU A 435 23.70 -2.50 -11.94
N LYS A 436 22.67 -3.37 -11.92
CA LYS A 436 21.44 -3.18 -12.72
C LYS A 436 20.74 -1.86 -12.39
N THR A 437 20.76 -1.47 -11.11
CA THR A 437 20.14 -0.22 -10.64
C THR A 437 20.94 1.01 -11.08
N ILE A 438 22.27 0.98 -10.95
CA ILE A 438 23.15 2.07 -11.41
C ILE A 438 23.02 2.25 -12.92
N ASP A 439 23.04 1.16 -13.69
CA ASP A 439 22.85 1.19 -15.14
C ASP A 439 21.48 1.76 -15.54
N LEU A 440 20.41 1.41 -14.80
CA LEU A 440 19.09 2.03 -14.98
C LEU A 440 19.14 3.54 -14.73
N TRP A 441 19.67 3.99 -13.60
CA TRP A 441 19.74 5.42 -13.27
C TRP A 441 20.49 6.22 -14.32
N ARG A 442 21.65 5.73 -14.76
CA ARG A 442 22.44 6.36 -15.82
C ARG A 442 21.70 6.42 -17.15
N ALA A 443 20.94 5.38 -17.49
CA ALA A 443 20.13 5.38 -18.70
C ALA A 443 18.95 6.37 -18.61
N VAL A 444 18.31 6.49 -17.44
CA VAL A 444 17.25 7.47 -17.19
C VAL A 444 17.76 8.90 -17.34
N MET A 445 18.95 9.18 -16.79
CA MET A 445 19.59 10.50 -16.89
C MET A 445 19.97 10.89 -18.33
N LYS A 446 20.04 9.93 -19.26
CA LYS A 446 20.28 10.18 -20.70
C LYS A 446 19.00 10.46 -21.49
N VAL A 447 17.81 10.32 -20.88
CA VAL A 447 16.55 10.56 -21.59
C VAL A 447 16.37 12.07 -21.82
N PRO A 448 16.11 12.54 -23.07
CA PRO A 448 15.88 13.94 -23.36
C PRO A 448 14.77 14.54 -22.48
N GLY A 449 15.04 15.73 -21.92
CA GLY A 449 14.13 16.43 -21.00
C GLY A 449 14.33 16.08 -19.53
N VAL A 450 14.95 14.93 -19.19
CA VAL A 450 15.33 14.59 -17.81
C VAL A 450 16.60 15.35 -17.42
N ARG A 451 16.54 16.06 -16.30
CA ARG A 451 17.63 16.84 -15.70
C ARG A 451 18.07 16.28 -14.36
N HIS A 452 17.13 15.71 -13.60
CA HIS A 452 17.36 15.14 -12.28
C HIS A 452 16.59 13.83 -12.12
N LEU A 453 17.23 12.88 -11.46
CA LEU A 453 16.61 11.67 -10.92
C LEU A 453 16.92 11.64 -9.42
N PHE A 454 15.88 11.64 -8.60
CA PHE A 454 16.01 11.44 -7.16
C PHE A 454 15.46 10.08 -6.73
N ILE A 455 15.95 9.58 -5.60
CA ILE A 455 15.41 8.39 -4.92
C ILE A 455 14.82 8.84 -3.59
N GLN A 456 13.50 8.98 -3.57
CA GLN A 456 12.73 9.37 -2.39
C GLN A 456 12.10 8.17 -1.67
N SER A 457 12.05 7.02 -2.33
CA SER A 457 11.68 5.74 -1.72
C SER A 457 12.64 5.37 -0.59
N GLY A 458 12.11 4.68 0.43
CA GLY A 458 12.90 4.19 1.54
C GLY A 458 13.92 3.11 1.10
N LEU A 459 15.10 3.13 1.70
CA LEU A 459 16.15 2.14 1.48
C LEU A 459 16.34 1.24 2.70
N ARG A 460 16.66 -0.03 2.45
CA ARG A 460 17.22 -0.92 3.48
C ARG A 460 18.67 -0.53 3.74
N TYR A 461 18.90 0.25 4.79
CA TYR A 461 20.23 0.74 5.17
C TYR A 461 21.24 -0.38 5.41
N ASP A 462 20.80 -1.52 5.94
CA ASP A 462 21.62 -2.68 6.26
C ASP A 462 22.09 -3.46 5.02
N LEU A 463 21.56 -3.15 3.84
CA LEU A 463 22.11 -3.63 2.58
C LEU A 463 23.30 -2.77 2.11
N LEU A 464 23.45 -1.55 2.63
CA LEU A 464 24.41 -0.55 2.16
C LEU A 464 25.64 -0.39 3.06
N ILE A 465 25.91 -1.39 3.92
CA ILE A 465 27.00 -1.36 4.91
C ILE A 465 28.26 -2.09 4.45
N GLU A 466 28.17 -2.92 3.42
CA GLU A 466 29.28 -3.75 2.91
C GLU A 466 29.93 -3.15 1.67
N LYS A 467 31.19 -3.52 1.40
CA LYS A 467 32.00 -2.99 0.29
C LYS A 467 31.34 -3.17 -1.08
N GLU A 468 30.59 -4.26 -1.27
CA GLU A 468 29.81 -4.53 -2.49
C GLU A 468 28.82 -3.39 -2.83
N SER A 469 28.38 -2.62 -1.83
CA SER A 469 27.47 -1.49 -2.02
C SER A 469 28.17 -0.15 -2.27
N ASP A 470 29.50 -0.08 -2.27
CA ASP A 470 30.26 1.18 -2.35
C ASP A 470 29.90 1.98 -3.60
N ARG A 471 29.85 1.34 -4.78
CA ARG A 471 29.49 2.01 -6.04
C ARG A 471 28.06 2.53 -6.04
N TYR A 472 27.13 1.75 -5.48
CA TYR A 472 25.74 2.15 -5.35
C TYR A 472 25.61 3.39 -4.46
N LEU A 473 26.27 3.38 -3.30
CA LEU A 473 26.20 4.47 -2.33
C LEU A 473 26.90 5.73 -2.85
N GLN A 474 28.01 5.56 -3.58
CA GLN A 474 28.70 6.65 -4.27
C GLN A 474 27.78 7.35 -5.27
N GLU A 475 27.17 6.61 -6.21
CA GLU A 475 26.27 7.19 -7.22
C GLU A 475 25.01 7.80 -6.56
N LEU A 476 24.41 7.11 -5.59
CA LEU A 476 23.25 7.60 -4.85
C LEU A 476 23.50 8.96 -4.20
N CYS A 477 24.59 9.09 -3.44
CA CYS A 477 24.94 10.35 -2.78
C CYS A 477 25.36 11.41 -3.78
N ALA A 478 26.14 11.04 -4.80
CA ALA A 478 26.65 11.96 -5.81
C ALA A 478 25.53 12.59 -6.65
N ASP A 479 24.49 11.85 -7.03
CA ASP A 479 23.54 12.34 -8.04
C ASP A 479 22.07 12.23 -7.66
N HIS A 480 21.70 11.32 -6.74
CA HIS A 480 20.30 10.91 -6.57
C HIS A 480 19.66 11.24 -5.23
N VAL A 481 20.39 11.91 -4.33
CA VAL A 481 19.84 12.47 -3.08
C VAL A 481 19.72 13.99 -3.20
N SER A 482 18.48 14.50 -3.19
CA SER A 482 18.15 15.93 -3.31
C SER A 482 18.48 16.77 -2.07
N GLY A 483 18.97 16.13 -1.02
CA GLY A 483 19.37 16.75 0.25
C GLY A 483 19.01 15.89 1.46
N GLN A 484 17.89 15.17 1.38
CA GLN A 484 17.42 14.27 2.43
C GLN A 484 17.28 12.85 1.91
N LEU A 485 17.78 11.88 2.68
CA LEU A 485 17.58 10.46 2.41
C LEU A 485 16.73 9.83 3.53
N LYS A 486 15.65 9.18 3.12
CA LYS A 486 14.70 8.52 4.02
C LYS A 486 15.16 7.12 4.37
N VAL A 487 15.34 6.84 5.66
CA VAL A 487 15.66 5.50 6.16
C VAL A 487 14.85 5.19 7.42
N ALA A 488 14.63 3.91 7.68
CA ALA A 488 13.77 3.45 8.77
C ALA A 488 14.55 2.55 9.72
N PRO A 489 15.34 3.12 10.66
CA PRO A 489 15.92 2.35 11.77
C PRO A 489 14.84 1.80 12.71
N GLU A 490 13.70 2.50 12.82
CA GLU A 490 12.52 2.17 13.62
C GLU A 490 12.72 2.20 15.14
N HIS A 491 13.83 1.68 15.65
CA HIS A 491 14.13 1.66 17.08
C HIS A 491 15.65 1.61 17.34
N VAL A 492 16.08 1.82 18.59
CA VAL A 492 17.50 1.76 19.00
C VAL A 492 17.85 0.54 19.86
N ALA A 493 16.83 -0.18 20.34
CA ALA A 493 16.99 -1.32 21.22
C ALA A 493 16.92 -2.62 20.44
N ASP A 494 18.01 -3.39 20.44
CA ASP A 494 18.17 -4.61 19.63
C ASP A 494 17.11 -5.67 19.91
N ARG A 495 16.66 -5.81 21.17
CA ARG A 495 15.57 -6.72 21.53
C ARG A 495 14.26 -6.36 20.81
N VAL A 496 13.95 -5.07 20.70
CA VAL A 496 12.74 -4.59 19.97
C VAL A 496 12.94 -4.78 18.47
N LEU A 497 14.12 -4.43 17.95
CA LEU A 497 14.47 -4.61 16.53
C LEU A 497 14.37 -6.08 16.09
N ALA A 498 14.80 -7.02 16.93
CA ALA A 498 14.65 -8.45 16.67
C ALA A 498 13.17 -8.86 16.54
N LEU A 499 12.29 -8.38 17.43
CA LEU A 499 10.84 -8.61 17.33
C LEU A 499 10.22 -7.95 16.09
N MET A 500 10.78 -6.83 15.63
CA MET A 500 10.40 -6.15 14.39
C MET A 500 10.91 -6.85 13.12
N ASN A 501 11.73 -7.90 13.24
CA ASN A 501 12.49 -8.51 12.15
C ASN A 501 13.38 -7.48 11.43
N LYS A 502 14.13 -6.72 12.23
CA LYS A 502 15.06 -5.66 11.81
C LYS A 502 16.46 -5.91 12.38
N PRO A 503 17.51 -5.52 11.66
CA PRO A 503 18.88 -5.68 12.14
C PRO A 503 19.15 -4.82 13.37
N GLY A 504 20.12 -5.24 14.18
CA GLY A 504 20.58 -4.48 15.35
C GLY A 504 21.02 -3.05 14.99
N PHE A 505 20.91 -2.16 15.97
CA PHE A 505 21.06 -0.72 15.77
C PHE A 505 22.45 -0.31 15.30
N GLU A 506 23.48 -1.11 15.58
CA GLU A 506 24.84 -0.86 15.14
C GLU A 506 24.98 -0.83 13.61
N LYS A 507 24.21 -1.66 12.88
CA LYS A 507 24.19 -1.62 11.41
C LYS A 507 23.69 -0.28 10.87
N TYR A 508 22.75 0.36 11.58
CA TYR A 508 22.29 1.71 11.22
C TYR A 508 23.40 2.75 11.45
N LYS A 509 24.15 2.67 12.56
CA LYS A 509 25.28 3.59 12.79
C LYS A 509 26.34 3.48 11.71
N LYS A 510 26.75 2.25 11.38
CA LYS A 510 27.69 1.95 10.28
C LYS A 510 27.20 2.53 8.95
N PHE A 511 25.91 2.39 8.64
CA PHE A 511 25.32 3.02 7.46
C PHE A 511 25.38 4.55 7.52
N ALA A 512 25.00 5.16 8.64
CA ALA A 512 24.98 6.62 8.79
C ALA A 512 26.36 7.24 8.58
N GLU A 513 27.41 6.61 9.14
CA GLU A 513 28.81 7.01 8.93
C GLU A 513 29.22 6.87 7.46
N ARG A 514 28.88 5.75 6.81
CA ARG A 514 29.15 5.56 5.38
C ARG A 514 28.44 6.61 4.52
N PHE A 515 27.16 6.85 4.77
CA PHE A 515 26.37 7.87 4.06
C PHE A 515 27.00 9.25 4.20
N GLU A 516 27.38 9.66 5.42
CA GLU A 516 28.06 10.94 5.66
C GLU A 516 29.38 11.03 4.90
N ASN A 517 30.19 9.96 4.93
CA ASN A 517 31.47 9.90 4.23
C ASN A 517 31.31 10.03 2.70
N PHE A 518 30.37 9.29 2.09
CA PHE A 518 30.10 9.39 0.64
C PHE A 518 29.48 10.72 0.24
N SER A 519 28.62 11.30 1.09
CA SER A 519 28.05 12.64 0.88
C SER A 519 29.17 13.70 0.84
N ARG A 520 30.09 13.64 1.82
CA ARG A 520 31.24 14.54 1.93
C ARG A 520 32.20 14.39 0.75
N LYS A 521 32.51 13.15 0.34
CA LYS A 521 33.33 12.86 -0.85
C LYS A 521 32.72 13.42 -2.14
N SER A 522 31.39 13.47 -2.19
CA SER A 522 30.65 14.06 -3.31
C SER A 522 30.49 15.59 -3.21
N GLY A 523 31.11 16.22 -2.21
CA GLY A 523 31.00 17.67 -1.97
C GLY A 523 29.62 18.14 -1.51
N LYS A 524 28.74 17.23 -1.08
CA LYS A 524 27.35 17.54 -0.72
C LYS A 524 27.12 17.50 0.79
N LYS A 525 26.25 18.39 1.26
CA LYS A 525 25.71 18.36 2.61
C LYS A 525 24.31 17.73 2.58
N GLN A 526 24.20 16.47 2.98
CA GLN A 526 22.98 15.69 2.93
C GLN A 526 22.64 15.13 4.32
N TYR A 527 21.37 14.82 4.56
CA TYR A 527 20.84 14.48 5.87
C TYR A 527 19.96 13.23 5.83
N LEU A 528 19.99 12.46 6.92
CA LEU A 528 19.07 11.33 7.09
C LEU A 528 17.77 11.79 7.73
N VAL A 529 16.65 11.42 7.12
CA VAL A 529 15.31 11.51 7.70
C VAL A 529 14.94 10.12 8.19
N ASN A 530 14.87 9.97 9.51
CA ASN A 530 14.66 8.69 10.16
C ASN A 530 13.22 8.48 10.58
N TYR A 531 12.67 7.32 10.23
CA TYR A 531 11.40 6.85 10.77
C TYR A 531 11.62 6.07 12.07
N TRP A 532 10.88 6.47 13.11
CA TRP A 532 10.94 5.89 14.45
C TRP A 532 9.56 5.43 14.89
N ILE A 533 9.50 4.28 15.56
CA ILE A 533 8.28 3.70 16.09
C ILE A 533 8.34 3.63 17.62
N SER A 534 7.31 4.15 18.28
CA SER A 534 7.08 3.99 19.72
C SER A 534 6.03 2.91 19.99
N SER A 535 6.07 2.31 21.19
CA SER A 535 5.04 1.37 21.68
C SER A 535 4.80 0.12 20.81
N HIS A 536 5.84 -0.32 20.10
CA HIS A 536 5.86 -1.64 19.46
C HIS A 536 5.91 -2.76 20.53
N PRO A 537 5.32 -3.95 20.31
CA PRO A 537 5.46 -5.08 21.21
C PRO A 537 6.92 -5.39 21.59
N GLY A 538 7.21 -5.41 22.88
CA GLY A 538 8.55 -5.54 23.45
C GLY A 538 9.21 -4.22 23.82
N ALA A 539 8.65 -3.07 23.43
CA ALA A 539 9.12 -1.76 23.87
C ALA A 539 8.40 -1.33 25.16
N GLY A 540 9.14 -1.28 26.28
CA GLY A 540 8.69 -0.74 27.56
C GLY A 540 9.24 0.67 27.84
N GLY A 541 9.10 1.12 29.09
CA GLY A 541 9.63 2.43 29.52
C GLY A 541 11.17 2.52 29.41
N HIS A 542 11.88 1.42 29.64
CA HIS A 542 13.32 1.34 29.50
C HIS A 542 13.77 1.52 28.04
N GLU A 543 13.10 0.84 27.09
CA GLU A 543 13.37 0.97 25.66
C GLU A 543 13.05 2.37 25.14
N ALA A 544 11.95 2.98 25.60
CA ALA A 544 11.61 4.37 25.30
C ALA A 544 12.66 5.35 25.84
N LYS A 545 13.18 5.13 27.05
CA LYS A 545 14.28 5.93 27.62
C LYS A 545 15.55 5.83 26.77
N LYS A 546 15.93 4.63 26.30
CA LYS A 546 17.08 4.47 25.39
C LYS A 546 16.91 5.27 24.10
N LEU A 547 15.71 5.29 23.54
CA LEU A 547 15.39 6.06 22.34
C LEU A 547 15.51 7.58 22.61
N ALA A 548 14.96 8.06 23.71
CA ALA A 548 15.06 9.47 24.13
C ALA A 548 16.51 9.91 24.38
N GLU A 549 17.31 9.09 25.06
CA GLU A 549 18.73 9.36 25.28
C GLU A 549 19.53 9.43 23.96
N TYR A 550 19.21 8.57 23.00
CA TYR A 550 19.82 8.63 21.68
C TYR A 550 19.49 9.94 20.96
N PHE A 551 18.23 10.37 20.99
CA PHE A 551 17.81 11.65 20.41
C PHE A 551 18.52 12.84 21.06
N ASN A 552 18.58 12.87 22.39
CA ASN A 552 19.29 13.92 23.13
C ASN A 552 20.78 13.97 22.75
N ARG A 553 21.47 12.81 22.72
CA ARG A 553 22.88 12.74 22.33
C ARG A 553 23.15 13.20 20.90
N LYS A 554 22.20 12.99 19.98
CA LYS A 554 22.33 13.40 18.58
C LYS A 554 21.72 14.77 18.28
N GLY A 555 21.16 15.45 19.27
CA GLY A 555 20.44 16.72 19.07
C GLY A 555 19.24 16.57 18.13
N ILE A 556 18.63 15.38 18.07
CA ILE A 556 17.47 15.11 17.21
C ILE A 556 16.21 15.53 17.96
N HIS A 557 15.43 16.42 17.37
CA HIS A 557 14.08 16.74 17.81
C HIS A 557 13.11 16.09 16.83
N PRO A 558 12.64 14.87 17.11
CA PRO A 558 11.84 14.14 16.15
C PRO A 558 10.47 14.80 16.01
N GLU A 559 10.20 15.40 14.86
CA GLU A 559 8.86 15.86 14.50
C GLU A 559 7.94 14.67 14.18
N GLN A 560 8.52 13.61 13.61
CA GLN A 560 7.83 12.40 13.17
C GLN A 560 8.29 11.19 13.98
N ILE A 561 7.50 10.83 14.99
CA ILE A 561 7.52 9.48 15.58
C ILE A 561 6.15 8.88 15.30
N GLN A 562 6.10 7.60 14.97
CA GLN A 562 4.85 6.89 14.75
C GLN A 562 4.57 5.98 15.95
N ASP A 563 3.41 6.12 16.59
CA ASP A 563 2.97 5.09 17.53
C ASP A 563 2.62 3.83 16.73
N PHE A 564 3.08 2.67 17.21
CA PHE A 564 2.81 1.38 16.59
C PHE A 564 1.30 1.13 16.48
N LEU A 565 0.83 0.84 15.26
CA LEU A 565 -0.53 0.44 14.99
C LEU A 565 -0.58 -1.08 14.75
N PRO A 566 -1.32 -1.86 15.56
CA PRO A 566 -1.49 -3.29 15.34
C PRO A 566 -2.30 -3.55 14.07
N LEU A 567 -1.60 -3.94 12.99
CA LEU A 567 -2.24 -4.27 11.72
C LEU A 567 -2.65 -5.76 11.67
N PRO A 568 -3.83 -6.09 11.10
CA PRO A 568 -4.21 -7.47 10.83
C PRO A 568 -3.19 -8.20 9.95
N ALA A 569 -3.12 -9.53 10.07
CA ALA A 569 -2.21 -10.40 9.32
C ALA A 569 -0.69 -10.06 9.48
N THR A 570 -0.29 -9.36 10.55
CA THR A 570 1.12 -9.09 10.88
C THR A 570 1.55 -9.80 12.16
N ILE A 571 2.81 -10.23 12.24
CA ILE A 571 3.39 -10.88 13.44
C ILE A 571 3.28 -9.93 14.64
N SER A 572 3.53 -8.64 14.43
CA SER A 572 3.43 -7.63 15.50
C SER A 572 2.00 -7.38 15.95
N GLY A 573 1.02 -7.47 15.05
CA GLY A 573 -0.40 -7.45 15.41
C GLY A 573 -0.78 -8.64 16.30
N ALA A 574 -0.32 -9.85 15.95
CA ALA A 574 -0.53 -11.04 16.76
C ALA A 574 0.16 -10.94 18.15
N MET A 575 1.41 -10.46 18.19
CA MET A 575 2.11 -10.16 19.44
C MET A 575 1.33 -9.18 20.32
N TYR A 576 0.82 -8.09 19.71
CA TYR A 576 0.03 -7.10 20.42
C TYR A 576 -1.23 -7.71 21.03
N TRP A 577 -1.95 -8.56 20.29
CA TRP A 577 -3.16 -9.20 20.79
C TRP A 577 -2.88 -10.23 21.88
N THR A 578 -1.96 -11.17 21.64
CA THR A 578 -1.79 -12.33 22.51
C THR A 578 -0.80 -12.11 23.65
N GLY A 579 0.10 -11.12 23.54
CA GLY A 579 1.20 -10.95 24.48
C GLY A 579 2.28 -12.03 24.35
N LYS A 580 2.30 -12.78 23.24
CA LYS A 580 3.28 -13.82 22.94
C LYS A 580 3.72 -13.73 21.49
N HIS A 581 4.95 -14.09 21.18
CA HIS A 581 5.43 -14.17 19.81
C HIS A 581 4.79 -15.38 19.09
N PRO A 582 4.03 -15.19 17.98
CA PRO A 582 3.18 -16.24 17.42
C PRO A 582 3.96 -17.45 16.88
N MET A 583 5.24 -17.27 16.51
CA MET A 583 6.05 -18.39 15.99
C MET A 583 6.72 -19.22 17.08
N THR A 584 7.06 -18.59 18.21
CA THR A 584 7.94 -19.16 19.25
C THR A 584 7.25 -19.37 20.59
N GLY A 585 6.09 -18.76 20.82
CA GLY A 585 5.34 -18.80 22.09
C GLY A 585 5.94 -17.94 23.20
N ILE A 586 7.10 -17.32 22.98
CA ILE A 586 7.81 -16.52 24.01
C ILE A 586 6.94 -15.33 24.42
N PRO A 587 6.73 -15.07 25.72
CA PRO A 587 6.03 -13.89 26.21
C PRO A 587 6.66 -12.56 25.75
N VAL A 588 5.83 -11.61 25.36
CA VAL A 588 6.23 -10.28 24.87
C VAL A 588 5.43 -9.22 25.62
N PHE A 589 6.13 -8.24 26.18
CA PHE A 589 5.49 -7.07 26.80
C PHE A 589 4.71 -6.26 25.75
N VAL A 590 3.51 -5.79 26.09
CA VAL A 590 2.69 -4.96 25.19
C VAL A 590 2.15 -3.76 25.96
N ALA A 591 2.49 -2.55 25.51
CA ALA A 591 1.86 -1.32 25.99
C ALA A 591 0.44 -1.19 25.41
N ARG A 592 -0.57 -1.56 26.21
CA ARG A 592 -1.98 -1.57 25.80
C ARG A 592 -2.69 -0.28 26.16
N SER A 593 -2.50 0.19 27.39
CA SER A 593 -3.25 1.34 27.88
C SER A 593 -2.81 2.62 27.16
N TYR A 594 -3.75 3.56 27.00
CA TYR A 594 -3.43 4.89 26.49
C TYR A 594 -2.31 5.55 27.32
N LYS A 595 -2.38 5.42 28.65
CA LYS A 595 -1.41 6.00 29.59
C LYS A 595 0.00 5.47 29.39
N GLU A 596 0.19 4.15 29.20
CA GLU A 596 1.51 3.57 28.96
C GLU A 596 2.10 4.04 27.62
N ARG A 597 1.27 4.04 26.57
CA ARG A 597 1.69 4.46 25.22
C ARG A 597 2.03 5.95 25.20
N GLU A 598 1.20 6.77 25.82
CA GLU A 598 1.44 8.21 25.98
C GLU A 598 2.69 8.50 26.83
N ALA A 599 2.93 7.73 27.90
CA ALA A 599 4.15 7.86 28.70
C ALA A 599 5.42 7.59 27.88
N GLN A 600 5.43 6.53 27.07
CA GLN A 600 6.55 6.29 26.14
C GLN A 600 6.68 7.43 25.13
N ARG A 601 5.57 7.89 24.54
CA ARG A 601 5.57 8.97 23.56
C ARG A 601 6.12 10.27 24.12
N ASN A 602 5.74 10.64 25.34
CA ASN A 602 6.20 11.86 26.01
C ASN A 602 7.71 11.84 26.33
N LEU A 603 8.31 10.66 26.54
CA LEU A 603 9.75 10.54 26.74
C LEU A 603 10.53 10.88 25.46
N VAL A 604 10.04 10.41 24.31
CA VAL A 604 10.75 10.50 23.03
C VAL A 604 10.38 11.76 22.23
N GLN A 605 9.22 12.34 22.50
CA GLN A 605 8.75 13.59 21.92
C GLN A 605 8.09 14.45 23.02
N PRO A 606 8.88 15.07 23.92
CA PRO A 606 8.33 15.90 24.98
C PRO A 606 7.63 17.12 24.37
N SER A 607 6.37 17.35 24.75
CA SER A 607 5.66 18.56 24.33
C SER A 607 6.38 19.80 24.88
N SER A 608 6.65 20.80 24.03
CA SER A 608 7.25 22.08 24.42
C SER A 608 6.49 22.81 25.55
N ARG A 609 5.25 22.42 25.83
CA ARG A 609 4.42 22.94 26.94
C ARG A 609 4.79 22.46 28.35
N LYS A 610 5.68 21.47 28.51
CA LYS A 610 6.04 20.92 29.84
C LYS A 610 7.53 20.95 30.15
N MET A 611 8.32 21.78 29.48
CA MET A 611 9.70 22.07 29.91
C MET A 611 9.70 23.13 31.03
N GLY A 612 9.00 22.83 32.12
CA GLY A 612 9.20 23.46 33.41
C GLY A 612 10.39 22.81 34.12
N TYR A 613 11.58 22.84 33.50
CA TYR A 613 12.81 22.57 34.23
C TYR A 613 13.28 23.89 34.81
N GLY A 614 13.31 23.92 36.15
CA GLY A 614 13.63 25.10 36.94
C GLY A 614 14.93 25.78 36.51
N LYS A 615 14.89 27.11 36.53
CA LYS A 615 16.05 27.98 36.54
C LYS A 615 17.05 27.48 37.60
N ARG A 616 18.14 26.83 37.19
CA ARG A 616 19.41 26.91 37.89
C ARG A 616 20.53 27.13 36.88
N GLN A 617 20.88 28.42 36.82
CA GLN A 617 22.17 29.02 36.48
C GLN A 617 23.24 28.10 35.86
N THR A 618 23.61 28.40 34.62
CA THR A 618 25.01 28.67 34.28
C THR A 618 25.06 29.79 33.23
N LYS A 619 25.83 30.85 33.54
CA LYS A 619 26.10 32.00 32.67
C LYS A 619 27.22 31.66 31.67
N ARG A 620 27.22 32.42 30.57
CA ARG A 620 28.26 32.58 29.51
C ARG A 620 28.16 31.51 28.40
N THR A 621 27.97 31.84 27.13
CA THR A 621 28.61 32.89 26.31
C THR A 621 27.66 33.40 25.21
N ARG A 622 27.79 34.69 24.84
CA ARG A 622 27.06 35.38 23.76
C ARG A 622 27.70 35.12 22.39
N HIS A 623 26.88 35.33 21.34
CA HIS A 623 27.15 35.66 19.92
C HIS A 623 26.50 34.64 18.96
N VAL A 624 25.77 34.96 17.88
CA VAL A 624 25.29 36.18 17.19
C VAL A 624 24.07 35.70 16.38
N LEU A 625 22.93 36.40 16.42
CA LEU A 625 21.79 36.18 15.51
C LEU A 625 21.65 37.45 14.65
N PHE A 626 21.80 37.30 13.33
CA PHE A 626 21.41 38.33 12.36
C PHE A 626 19.99 38.05 11.82
N PRO A 627 19.21 39.10 11.50
CA PRO A 627 17.76 39.04 11.44
C PRO A 627 17.20 38.68 10.06
N VAL A 628 16.06 37.98 10.07
CA VAL A 628 15.22 37.71 8.90
C VAL A 628 14.46 38.97 8.52
N SER A 629 14.61 39.43 7.27
CA SER A 629 13.92 40.58 6.67
C SER A 629 12.40 40.36 6.61
N ARG A 630 11.62 41.26 7.21
CA ARG A 630 10.17 41.36 7.01
C ARG A 630 9.88 42.29 5.82
N ARG A 631 9.02 41.85 4.90
CA ARG A 631 8.43 42.70 3.83
C ARG A 631 7.56 43.81 4.44
N PRO A 632 7.54 45.03 3.86
CA PRO A 632 6.75 46.13 4.39
C PRO A 632 5.29 46.06 3.91
N LYS A 633 4.37 46.39 4.83
CA LYS A 633 2.95 46.68 4.55
C LYS A 633 2.85 48.07 3.92
N LYS A 634 2.11 48.19 2.81
CA LYS A 634 1.68 49.49 2.25
C LYS A 634 0.69 50.16 3.21
N ARG A 635 0.97 51.41 3.59
CA ARG A 635 0.01 52.36 4.16
C ARG A 635 -0.48 53.26 3.02
N ASN A 636 -1.80 53.45 2.97
CA ASN A 636 -2.46 54.52 2.22
C ASN A 636 -2.57 55.75 3.15
N GLU A 637 -2.27 56.93 2.62
CA GLU A 637 -2.69 58.27 3.09
C GLU A 637 -2.74 59.15 1.81
N HIS A 638 -3.95 59.57 1.39
CA HIS A 638 -4.53 60.93 1.53
C HIS A 638 -4.33 61.74 0.21
N ASP A 639 -5.25 62.51 -0.38
CA ASP A 639 -6.45 63.22 0.10
C ASP A 639 -7.30 63.76 -1.08
N THR A 640 -8.48 64.33 -0.76
CA THR A 640 -9.29 65.36 -1.51
C THR A 640 -9.95 64.88 -2.83
N ILE A 641 -11.28 64.82 -3.01
CA ILE A 641 -12.43 65.72 -2.77
C ILE A 641 -13.69 64.86 -2.63
#